data_AF-A0A523G7X6-F1
#
_entry.id   AF-A0A523G7X6-F1
#
_cell.length_a   1.000
_cell.length_b   1.000
_cell.length_c   1.000
_cell.angle_alpha   90.00
_cell.angle_beta   90.00
_cell.angle_gamma   90.00
#
_symmetry.space_group_name_H-M   'P 1'
#
loop_
_entity.id
_entity.type
_entity.pdbx_description
1 polymer ?
#
loop_
_entity_poly.entity_id
_entity_poly.type
_entity_poly.pdbx_seq_one_letter_code
_entity_poly.pdbx_strand_id
1 'polypeptide(L)'
;MTRVLLLVGLIFIVEKSLSFQYKRALNLIAKGSLEQAEEIAIKSLQKDTLNPGAKYIRSLLFSHGANPNYNLDSSYYLIQESIEEYKLLAEKELEKLQKAEIQETELINQKLKVDSMSYEVYLVINTEDGYIEFLDKFKGAIQEEDAIIRRNNRAYKTAERKHTYQDYAAFMEKYPDAIQVPDAKINYEKLLYNDQTFDGKLESYINFLKENPNTPHREEAETNIYHLKTANNYIEDYYWYIKNYSHSHWVVNATNLAYHIFKENNPPKDFDPGTIPQSLKDSLGKVIKLEGVKYFPFLVDDRYGLMDENGKEIVQPIFRDLDEKHLCEPLDNDILIARKEQDQILGLNGKILFSGQLEDVSDLGYGFIKIKSNGHYYLIHKSGFRVFDQHFDDLGLIDGKLFTYKKNSRWGILNYAGNEILPADYDDIYQLGSFVIIEKNERIAVTNVEQLIEANKSELPFTYDEVELLEDGHLLCFSGSNEALIDTYLDEIIPLKEQEISEVDLFWIIRQDSLSILIDKDFPQALTSFNQLYYDDQWLALKKGKKWSLSEINGDINPMFIYDSLNLICEDILYVEKEDSVFAWFSQEIKLDLRQSNKIQLLKPAEKLSDYSHNHLLSVDNDHVKRLYNHQGKKILAGWFDKISVVNDFLFIIEKDGKKGISDTTGLNVLPIEYDAIGDYNQGNISILKDGKFGIFNYQRGLLVDPSYDFNIRIYNDSTLIAGKDGKFGLIDLKENEIIPFNNQQIIYWNSQQALVQKEDNWYLQSFFGDSTLVKDFEFIINSPVEKRMIFLGEDGYGLISSQEGIIIDPVFSEIINIGTAEEPFYLASKYMEQAGLHVLVYYNHKGERVRRQALTEEEFDKIICEKG
;
A
#
# COMPACT_ATOMS: atom_id res chain seq x y z
N MET A 1 92.19 -108.60 3.14
CA MET A 1 92.26 -108.35 4.59
C MET A 1 91.83 -106.91 4.86
N THR A 2 90.71 -106.76 5.58
CA THR A 2 90.47 -105.81 6.69
C THR A 2 90.97 -104.35 6.64
N ARG A 3 89.98 -103.46 6.86
CA ARG A 3 89.95 -102.22 7.69
C ARG A 3 90.55 -100.88 7.20
N VAL A 4 89.61 -99.92 7.09
CA VAL A 4 89.56 -98.56 7.69
C VAL A 4 90.56 -97.49 7.25
N LEU A 5 90.02 -96.44 6.62
CA LEU A 5 90.24 -94.98 6.74
C LEU A 5 90.29 -94.29 5.36
N LEU A 6 89.24 -93.50 5.05
CA LEU A 6 89.33 -92.07 4.69
C LEU A 6 87.97 -91.57 4.18
N LEU A 7 87.17 -91.10 5.15
CA LEU A 7 86.18 -90.05 4.95
C LEU A 7 86.94 -88.71 4.85
N VAL A 8 86.32 -87.72 4.20
CA VAL A 8 86.79 -86.35 3.90
C VAL A 8 87.45 -86.20 2.52
N GLY A 9 86.65 -85.70 1.56
CA GLY A 9 87.17 -85.25 0.27
C GLY A 9 86.18 -85.25 -0.88
N LEU A 10 84.92 -84.81 -0.69
CA LEU A 10 83.97 -84.75 -1.83
C LEU A 10 82.86 -83.69 -1.71
N ILE A 11 83.07 -82.59 -0.98
CA ILE A 11 82.07 -81.51 -0.87
C ILE A 11 82.60 -80.11 -1.25
N PHE A 12 83.88 -79.92 -1.62
CA PHE A 12 84.47 -78.57 -1.66
C PHE A 12 84.89 -77.95 -3.01
N ILE A 13 84.53 -78.48 -4.21
CA ILE A 13 84.98 -77.88 -5.50
C ILE A 13 83.85 -77.65 -6.54
N VAL A 14 82.59 -77.48 -6.12
CA VAL A 14 81.56 -76.80 -6.95
C VAL A 14 80.90 -75.62 -6.21
N GLU A 15 81.58 -75.08 -5.19
CA GLU A 15 81.38 -73.71 -4.68
C GLU A 15 82.19 -72.68 -5.51
N LYS A 16 82.42 -72.94 -6.81
CA LYS A 16 82.79 -71.88 -7.78
C LYS A 16 81.54 -71.04 -8.03
N SER A 17 81.38 -70.13 -7.08
CA SER A 17 80.12 -69.68 -6.53
C SER A 17 79.19 -69.04 -7.55
N LEU A 18 77.90 -69.29 -7.35
CA LEU A 18 76.80 -68.56 -7.96
C LEU A 18 77.03 -67.03 -7.93
N SER A 19 77.66 -66.53 -6.86
CA SER A 19 78.05 -65.11 -6.71
C SER A 19 79.00 -64.61 -7.80
N PHE A 20 79.96 -65.43 -8.26
CA PHE A 20 80.88 -65.08 -9.35
C PHE A 20 80.17 -65.02 -10.70
N GLN A 21 79.18 -65.88 -10.92
CA GLN A 21 78.40 -65.89 -12.17
C GLN A 21 77.52 -64.63 -12.29
N TYR A 22 76.86 -64.24 -11.20
CA TYR A 22 76.08 -62.99 -11.18
C TYR A 22 76.97 -61.76 -11.30
N LYS A 23 78.09 -61.69 -10.58
CA LYS A 23 79.05 -60.58 -10.71
C LYS A 23 79.62 -60.48 -12.14
N ARG A 24 79.87 -61.62 -12.80
CA ARG A 24 80.27 -61.65 -14.21
C ARG A 24 79.15 -61.14 -15.13
N ALA A 25 77.89 -61.54 -14.89
CA ALA A 25 76.76 -61.08 -15.68
C ALA A 25 76.54 -59.56 -15.54
N LEU A 26 76.62 -59.00 -14.33
CA LEU A 26 76.54 -57.55 -14.10
C LEU A 26 77.65 -56.78 -14.83
N ASN A 27 78.88 -57.29 -14.79
CA ASN A 27 80.00 -56.69 -15.55
C ASN A 27 79.83 -56.78 -17.08
N LEU A 28 79.21 -57.86 -17.57
CA LEU A 28 78.91 -58.02 -19.00
C LEU A 28 77.84 -57.02 -19.46
N ILE A 29 76.80 -56.81 -18.64
CA ILE A 29 75.78 -55.78 -18.86
C ILE A 29 76.44 -54.40 -18.93
N ALA A 30 77.30 -54.06 -17.97
CA ALA A 30 78.02 -52.79 -17.95
C ALA A 30 78.93 -52.56 -19.17
N LYS A 31 79.40 -53.63 -19.81
CA LYS A 31 80.23 -53.58 -21.04
C LYS A 31 79.41 -53.68 -22.33
N GLY A 32 78.08 -53.71 -22.26
CA GLY A 32 77.18 -53.84 -23.41
C GLY A 32 77.14 -55.24 -24.03
N SER A 33 77.71 -56.26 -23.37
CA SER A 33 77.71 -57.66 -23.84
C SER A 33 76.46 -58.42 -23.35
N LEU A 34 75.29 -57.99 -23.82
CA LEU A 34 73.99 -58.34 -23.24
C LEU A 34 73.61 -59.82 -23.44
N GLU A 35 73.89 -60.40 -24.62
CA GLU A 35 73.55 -61.80 -24.95
C GLU A 35 74.26 -62.81 -24.03
N GLN A 36 75.53 -62.55 -23.72
CA GLN A 36 76.32 -63.39 -22.80
C GLN A 36 75.82 -63.30 -21.36
N ALA A 37 75.30 -62.13 -20.94
CA ALA A 37 74.70 -61.97 -19.62
C ALA A 37 73.33 -62.66 -19.53
N GLU A 38 72.51 -62.59 -20.59
CA GLU A 38 71.23 -63.29 -20.68
C GLU A 38 71.42 -64.81 -20.61
N GLU A 39 72.43 -65.36 -21.29
CA GLU A 39 72.74 -66.80 -21.24
C GLU A 39 73.06 -67.27 -19.80
N ILE A 40 73.78 -66.46 -19.02
CA ILE A 40 74.10 -66.74 -17.61
C ILE A 40 72.81 -66.75 -16.76
N ALA A 41 71.93 -65.77 -16.97
CA ALA A 41 70.70 -65.66 -16.21
C ALA A 41 69.69 -66.77 -16.55
N ILE A 42 69.53 -67.11 -17.84
CA ILE A 42 68.69 -68.23 -18.30
C ILE A 42 69.17 -69.56 -17.72
N LYS A 43 70.48 -69.86 -17.79
CA LYS A 43 71.03 -71.10 -17.22
C LYS A 43 70.84 -71.18 -15.71
N SER A 44 70.79 -70.04 -15.03
CA SER A 44 70.52 -69.98 -13.59
C SER A 44 69.05 -70.28 -13.29
N LEU A 45 68.13 -69.69 -14.06
CA LEU A 45 66.68 -69.94 -13.93
C LEU A 45 66.25 -71.35 -14.35
N GLN A 46 66.95 -71.97 -15.30
CA GLN A 46 66.73 -73.37 -15.69
C GLN A 46 67.10 -74.37 -14.58
N LYS A 47 68.01 -73.98 -13.68
CA LYS A 47 68.43 -74.81 -12.55
C LYS A 47 67.54 -74.58 -11.32
N ASP A 48 67.16 -73.33 -11.10
CA ASP A 48 66.34 -72.92 -9.98
C ASP A 48 65.41 -71.80 -10.45
N THR A 49 64.11 -72.09 -10.45
CA THR A 49 63.09 -71.14 -10.90
C THR A 49 62.82 -70.03 -9.86
N LEU A 50 63.18 -70.25 -8.59
CA LEU A 50 63.04 -69.30 -7.48
C LEU A 50 64.40 -68.63 -7.23
N ASN A 51 64.85 -67.83 -8.19
CA ASN A 51 66.20 -67.30 -8.21
C ASN A 51 66.21 -65.76 -8.34
N PRO A 52 66.17 -65.02 -7.22
CA PRO A 52 66.04 -63.57 -7.27
C PRO A 52 67.24 -62.89 -7.93
N GLY A 53 68.47 -63.42 -7.79
CA GLY A 53 69.66 -62.87 -8.45
C GLY A 53 69.61 -62.98 -9.97
N ALA A 54 69.13 -64.12 -10.51
CA ALA A 54 68.96 -64.30 -11.94
C ALA A 54 67.79 -63.45 -12.49
N LYS A 55 66.67 -63.35 -11.76
CA LYS A 55 65.54 -62.47 -12.12
C LYS A 55 65.94 -60.99 -12.11
N TYR A 56 66.76 -60.56 -11.16
CA TYR A 56 67.33 -59.21 -11.11
C TYR A 56 68.18 -58.90 -12.36
N ILE A 57 69.08 -59.80 -12.73
CA ILE A 57 69.93 -59.66 -13.93
C ILE A 57 69.06 -59.60 -15.21
N ARG A 58 68.02 -60.43 -15.30
CA ARG A 58 67.10 -60.36 -16.44
C ARG A 58 66.29 -59.07 -16.45
N SER A 59 65.86 -58.56 -15.29
CA SER A 59 65.20 -57.25 -15.22
C SER A 59 66.13 -56.13 -15.75
N LEU A 60 67.41 -56.13 -15.39
CA LEU A 60 68.40 -55.20 -15.92
C LEU A 60 68.54 -55.32 -17.44
N LEU A 61 68.54 -56.54 -17.98
CA LEU A 61 68.60 -56.77 -19.41
C LEU A 61 67.34 -56.28 -20.13
N PHE A 62 66.16 -56.63 -19.62
CA PHE A 62 64.86 -56.23 -20.21
C PHE A 62 64.62 -54.71 -20.18
N SER A 63 65.24 -53.98 -19.27
CA SER A 63 65.20 -52.51 -19.21
C SER A 63 66.38 -51.83 -19.91
N HIS A 64 67.28 -52.58 -20.55
CA HIS A 64 68.43 -52.01 -21.24
C HIS A 64 68.07 -51.66 -22.70
N GLY A 65 68.10 -50.39 -23.08
CA GLY A 65 67.61 -49.92 -24.41
C GLY A 65 68.29 -50.54 -25.64
N ALA A 66 69.52 -51.07 -25.50
CA ALA A 66 70.21 -51.80 -26.57
C ALA A 66 69.91 -53.31 -26.62
N ASN A 67 69.08 -53.84 -25.71
CA ASN A 67 68.67 -55.24 -25.72
C ASN A 67 67.60 -55.46 -26.80
N PRO A 68 67.78 -56.40 -27.75
CA PRO A 68 66.76 -56.74 -28.74
C PRO A 68 65.41 -57.16 -28.14
N ASN A 69 65.42 -57.67 -26.91
CA ASN A 69 64.22 -58.08 -26.17
C ASN A 69 63.76 -57.03 -25.16
N TYR A 70 64.13 -55.75 -25.31
CA TYR A 70 63.71 -54.67 -24.40
C TYR A 70 62.19 -54.70 -24.15
N ASN A 71 61.80 -54.84 -22.89
CA ASN A 71 60.41 -54.97 -22.48
C ASN A 71 60.27 -54.58 -21.00
N LEU A 72 59.73 -53.39 -20.75
CA LEU A 72 59.62 -52.85 -19.39
C LEU A 72 58.64 -53.65 -18.52
N ASP A 73 57.59 -54.23 -19.09
CA ASP A 73 56.63 -55.06 -18.35
C ASP A 73 57.27 -56.35 -17.83
N SER A 74 58.04 -57.01 -18.68
CA SER A 74 58.83 -58.20 -18.31
C SER A 74 59.90 -57.83 -17.29
N SER A 75 60.53 -56.65 -17.45
CA SER A 75 61.49 -56.13 -16.48
C SER A 75 60.86 -55.88 -15.11
N TYR A 76 59.66 -55.30 -15.08
CA TYR A 76 58.89 -54.99 -13.88
C TYR A 76 58.40 -56.26 -13.16
N TYR A 77 57.82 -57.20 -13.91
CA TYR A 77 57.37 -58.48 -13.37
C TYR A 77 58.53 -59.24 -12.71
N LEU A 78 59.67 -59.34 -13.40
CA LEU A 78 60.83 -60.06 -12.88
C LEU A 78 61.48 -59.38 -11.68
N ILE A 79 61.51 -58.04 -11.62
CA ILE A 79 62.07 -57.34 -10.46
C ILE A 79 61.15 -57.45 -9.23
N GLN A 80 59.83 -57.45 -9.44
CA GLN A 80 58.87 -57.67 -8.35
C GLN A 80 59.01 -59.08 -7.76
N GLU A 81 59.00 -60.11 -8.61
CA GLU A 81 59.26 -61.48 -8.17
C GLU A 81 60.63 -61.60 -7.49
N SER A 82 61.65 -60.95 -8.02
CA SER A 82 62.99 -60.93 -7.43
C SER A 82 62.98 -60.33 -6.02
N ILE A 83 62.29 -59.20 -5.81
CA ILE A 83 62.17 -58.56 -4.49
C ILE A 83 61.41 -59.46 -3.50
N GLU A 84 60.29 -60.04 -3.92
CA GLU A 84 59.50 -60.94 -3.07
C GLU A 84 60.28 -62.19 -2.68
N GLU A 85 60.96 -62.84 -3.64
CA GLU A 85 61.79 -64.00 -3.40
C GLU A 85 63.01 -63.68 -2.54
N TYR A 86 63.65 -62.52 -2.75
CA TYR A 86 64.82 -62.09 -1.98
C TYR A 86 64.51 -62.02 -0.48
N LYS A 87 63.31 -61.56 -0.11
CA LYS A 87 62.83 -61.48 1.29
C LYS A 87 62.62 -62.85 1.94
N LEU A 88 62.46 -63.91 1.15
CA LEU A 88 62.21 -65.27 1.61
C LEU A 88 63.48 -66.14 1.69
N LEU A 89 64.63 -65.61 1.28
CA LEU A 89 65.89 -66.34 1.26
C LEU A 89 66.46 -66.62 2.65
N ALA A 90 67.09 -67.78 2.81
CA ALA A 90 67.90 -68.11 3.99
C ALA A 90 69.21 -67.28 4.02
N GLU A 91 69.73 -67.00 5.22
CA GLU A 91 70.92 -66.17 5.47
C GLU A 91 72.14 -66.54 4.60
N LYS A 92 72.38 -67.84 4.39
CA LYS A 92 73.47 -68.35 3.54
C LYS A 92 73.32 -67.97 2.07
N GLU A 93 72.11 -67.88 1.54
CA GLU A 93 71.85 -67.49 0.15
C GLU A 93 71.92 -65.96 -0.02
N LEU A 94 71.48 -65.20 0.98
CA LEU A 94 71.64 -63.74 1.03
C LEU A 94 73.13 -63.33 0.94
N GLU A 95 74.02 -63.98 1.72
CA GLU A 95 75.46 -63.71 1.66
C GLU A 95 76.04 -63.91 0.25
N LYS A 96 75.52 -64.86 -0.53
CA LYS A 96 75.99 -65.12 -1.91
C LYS A 96 75.59 -64.00 -2.86
N LEU A 97 74.38 -63.47 -2.73
CA LEU A 97 73.91 -62.34 -3.54
C LEU A 97 74.66 -61.05 -3.15
N GLN A 98 74.90 -60.83 -1.85
CA GLN A 98 75.70 -59.70 -1.38
C GLN A 98 77.14 -59.72 -1.92
N LYS A 99 77.81 -60.89 -1.93
CA LYS A 99 79.14 -61.06 -2.57
C LYS A 99 79.13 -60.78 -4.07
N ALA A 100 77.96 -60.92 -4.72
CA ALA A 100 77.74 -60.58 -6.12
C ALA A 100 77.39 -59.11 -6.36
N GLU A 101 77.37 -58.27 -5.32
CA GLU A 101 76.90 -56.88 -5.35
C GLU A 101 75.39 -56.75 -5.66
N ILE A 102 74.61 -57.72 -5.17
CA ILE A 102 73.14 -57.74 -5.26
C ILE A 102 72.55 -57.69 -3.84
N GLN A 103 72.16 -56.52 -3.38
CA GLN A 103 71.46 -56.28 -2.12
C GLN A 103 70.03 -55.80 -2.38
N GLU A 104 69.19 -55.86 -1.34
CA GLU A 104 67.80 -55.37 -1.41
C GLU A 104 67.72 -53.93 -1.96
N THR A 105 68.68 -53.07 -1.63
CA THR A 105 68.80 -51.71 -2.16
C THR A 105 68.94 -51.67 -3.69
N GLU A 106 69.72 -52.58 -4.28
CA GLU A 106 69.91 -52.63 -5.74
C GLU A 106 68.65 -53.14 -6.45
N LEU A 107 67.94 -54.09 -5.84
CA LEU A 107 66.66 -54.57 -6.36
C LEU A 107 65.60 -53.46 -6.34
N ILE A 108 65.49 -52.74 -5.21
CA ILE A 108 64.58 -51.60 -5.07
C ILE A 108 64.95 -50.48 -6.06
N ASN A 109 66.24 -50.13 -6.18
CA ASN A 109 66.70 -49.11 -7.12
C ASN A 109 66.38 -49.49 -8.57
N GLN A 110 66.54 -50.77 -8.92
CA GLN A 110 66.17 -51.24 -10.25
C GLN A 110 64.65 -51.19 -10.48
N LYS A 111 63.82 -51.55 -9.49
CA LYS A 111 62.37 -51.35 -9.58
C LYS A 111 62.03 -49.89 -9.82
N LEU A 112 62.55 -48.98 -8.99
CA LEU A 112 62.32 -47.53 -9.13
C LEU A 112 62.76 -46.99 -10.49
N LYS A 113 63.86 -47.50 -11.03
CA LYS A 113 64.32 -47.17 -12.39
C LYS A 113 63.33 -47.67 -13.44
N VAL A 114 62.86 -48.91 -13.35
CA VAL A 114 61.86 -49.47 -14.27
C VAL A 114 60.54 -48.71 -14.16
N ASP A 115 60.07 -48.38 -12.95
CA ASP A 115 58.89 -47.55 -12.72
C ASP A 115 59.03 -46.20 -13.42
N SER A 116 60.18 -45.53 -13.26
CA SER A 116 60.47 -44.24 -13.88
C SER A 116 60.51 -44.34 -15.41
N MET A 117 61.13 -45.39 -15.96
CA MET A 117 61.18 -45.63 -17.41
C MET A 117 59.80 -45.96 -17.98
N SER A 118 58.98 -46.71 -17.24
CA SER A 118 57.60 -46.99 -17.62
C SER A 118 56.75 -45.73 -17.58
N TYR A 119 56.96 -44.86 -16.59
CA TYR A 119 56.24 -43.58 -16.49
C TYR A 119 56.44 -42.70 -17.74
N GLU A 120 57.64 -42.67 -18.32
CA GLU A 120 57.89 -41.96 -19.59
C GLU A 120 57.00 -42.45 -20.73
N VAL A 121 56.64 -43.74 -20.76
CA VAL A 121 55.68 -44.28 -21.74
C VAL A 121 54.27 -43.72 -21.47
N TYR A 122 53.85 -43.65 -20.21
CA TYR A 122 52.54 -43.09 -19.84
C TYR A 122 52.47 -41.56 -20.00
N LEU A 123 53.60 -40.85 -19.94
CA LEU A 123 53.67 -39.43 -20.34
C LEU A 123 53.40 -39.22 -21.83
N VAL A 124 53.70 -40.22 -22.68
CA VAL A 124 53.37 -40.18 -24.11
C VAL A 124 51.91 -40.55 -24.35
N ILE A 125 51.38 -41.58 -23.65
CA ILE A 125 49.96 -41.97 -23.72
C ILE A 125 49.06 -40.82 -23.25
N ASN A 126 49.38 -40.27 -22.07
CA ASN A 126 48.84 -39.03 -21.53
C ASN A 126 47.30 -38.97 -21.44
N THR A 127 46.67 -40.11 -21.12
CA THR A 127 45.23 -40.23 -20.90
C THR A 127 44.93 -40.48 -19.43
N GLU A 128 43.70 -40.19 -19.00
CA GLU A 128 43.22 -40.51 -17.66
C GLU A 128 43.39 -42.01 -17.35
N ASP A 129 42.88 -42.89 -18.24
CA ASP A 129 42.99 -44.35 -18.10
C ASP A 129 44.45 -44.83 -18.08
N GLY A 130 45.33 -44.20 -18.86
CA GLY A 130 46.76 -44.52 -18.86
C GLY A 130 47.40 -44.24 -17.51
N TYR A 131 47.12 -43.10 -16.88
CA TYR A 131 47.63 -42.83 -15.54
C TYR A 131 46.97 -43.72 -14.46
N ILE A 132 45.70 -44.10 -14.61
CA ILE A 132 45.06 -45.09 -13.74
C ILE A 132 45.78 -46.45 -13.83
N GLU A 133 46.06 -46.92 -15.04
CA GLU A 133 46.79 -48.16 -15.28
C GLU A 133 48.20 -48.10 -14.68
N PHE A 134 48.93 -46.99 -14.87
CA PHE A 134 50.24 -46.79 -14.25
C PHE A 134 50.18 -46.89 -12.72
N LEU A 135 49.24 -46.20 -12.10
CA LEU A 135 49.07 -46.17 -10.64
C LEU A 135 48.70 -47.55 -10.07
N ASP A 136 47.92 -48.35 -10.79
CA ASP A 136 47.59 -49.71 -10.35
C ASP A 136 48.75 -50.70 -10.59
N LYS A 137 49.47 -50.57 -11.70
CA LYS A 137 50.55 -51.50 -12.04
C LYS A 137 51.83 -51.23 -11.26
N PHE A 138 52.25 -49.98 -11.10
CA PHE A 138 53.55 -49.55 -10.55
C PHE A 138 53.44 -48.95 -9.15
N LYS A 139 52.88 -49.72 -8.20
CA LYS A 139 52.68 -49.27 -6.81
C LYS A 139 54.00 -48.87 -6.12
N GLY A 140 54.02 -47.71 -5.46
CA GLY A 140 55.19 -47.17 -4.77
C GLY A 140 56.27 -46.58 -5.69
N ALA A 141 55.89 -46.18 -6.90
CA ALA A 141 56.75 -45.39 -7.79
C ALA A 141 56.95 -43.96 -7.23
N ILE A 142 58.11 -43.35 -7.48
CA ILE A 142 58.38 -41.97 -7.05
C ILE A 142 57.45 -40.96 -7.77
N GLN A 143 56.98 -41.31 -8.96
CA GLN A 143 56.10 -40.48 -9.80
C GLN A 143 54.61 -40.58 -9.45
N GLU A 144 54.24 -41.27 -8.37
CA GLU A 144 52.84 -41.48 -7.99
C GLU A 144 52.06 -40.16 -7.86
N GLU A 145 52.66 -39.17 -7.19
CA GLU A 145 52.04 -37.85 -7.01
C GLU A 145 51.89 -37.09 -8.36
N ASP A 146 52.93 -37.08 -9.21
CA ASP A 146 52.85 -36.44 -10.54
C ASP A 146 51.83 -37.15 -11.44
N ALA A 147 51.75 -38.49 -11.38
CA ALA A 147 50.76 -39.27 -12.10
C ALA A 147 49.33 -38.94 -11.65
N ILE A 148 49.09 -38.79 -10.34
CA ILE A 148 47.79 -38.36 -9.80
C ILE A 148 47.44 -36.95 -10.30
N ILE A 149 48.37 -36.00 -10.22
CA ILE A 149 48.16 -34.62 -10.68
C ILE A 149 47.79 -34.59 -12.17
N ARG A 150 48.53 -35.33 -13.01
CA ARG A 150 48.28 -35.39 -14.46
C ARG A 150 46.97 -36.10 -14.79
N ARG A 151 46.64 -37.21 -14.11
CA ARG A 151 45.35 -37.90 -14.22
C ARG A 151 44.21 -36.93 -13.94
N ASN A 152 44.26 -36.25 -12.79
CA ASN A 152 43.23 -35.31 -12.37
C ASN A 152 43.11 -34.15 -13.38
N ASN A 153 44.22 -33.63 -13.90
CA ASN A 153 44.20 -32.60 -14.95
C ASN A 153 43.52 -33.10 -16.24
N ARG A 154 43.78 -34.35 -16.66
CA ARG A 154 43.12 -34.94 -17.84
C ARG A 154 41.62 -35.10 -17.64
N ALA A 155 41.21 -35.61 -16.48
CA ALA A 155 39.80 -35.74 -16.14
C ALA A 155 39.10 -34.36 -16.09
N TYR A 156 39.71 -33.37 -15.45
CA TYR A 156 39.20 -32.00 -15.41
C TYR A 156 39.07 -31.39 -16.81
N LYS A 157 40.07 -31.57 -17.68
CA LYS A 157 40.00 -31.11 -19.08
C LYS A 157 38.89 -31.80 -19.88
N THR A 158 38.50 -33.01 -19.53
CA THR A 158 37.34 -33.66 -20.12
C THR A 158 36.04 -33.00 -19.66
N ALA A 159 35.89 -32.72 -18.37
CA ALA A 159 34.74 -31.99 -17.83
C ALA A 159 34.64 -30.58 -18.44
N GLU A 160 35.77 -29.86 -18.54
CA GLU A 160 35.85 -28.51 -19.13
C GLU A 160 35.38 -28.49 -20.59
N ARG A 161 35.72 -29.51 -21.39
CA ARG A 161 35.29 -29.60 -22.80
C ARG A 161 33.80 -29.87 -22.97
N LYS A 162 33.22 -30.70 -22.10
CA LYS A 162 31.78 -31.01 -22.17
C LYS A 162 30.94 -29.88 -21.60
N HIS A 163 31.47 -29.17 -20.60
CA HIS A 163 30.92 -27.94 -20.07
C HIS A 163 29.49 -28.05 -19.52
N THR A 164 29.22 -29.14 -18.78
CA THR A 164 27.94 -29.36 -18.09
C THR A 164 28.17 -29.44 -16.58
N TYR A 165 27.17 -29.07 -15.76
CA TYR A 165 27.31 -29.20 -14.31
C TYR A 165 27.46 -30.67 -13.89
N GLN A 166 26.81 -31.62 -14.58
CA GLN A 166 26.91 -33.05 -14.29
C GLN A 166 28.34 -33.57 -14.47
N ASP A 167 29.07 -33.09 -15.49
CA ASP A 167 30.45 -33.52 -15.73
C ASP A 167 31.42 -32.95 -14.69
N TYR A 168 31.23 -31.70 -14.24
CA TYR A 168 32.02 -31.16 -13.12
C TYR A 168 31.69 -31.87 -11.80
N ALA A 169 30.42 -32.20 -11.55
CA ALA A 169 30.01 -32.98 -10.39
C ALA A 169 30.67 -34.37 -10.39
N ALA A 170 30.62 -35.08 -11.53
CA ALA A 170 31.26 -36.38 -11.69
C ALA A 170 32.78 -36.32 -11.51
N PHE A 171 33.44 -35.24 -11.97
CA PHE A 171 34.87 -35.02 -11.71
C PHE A 171 35.17 -34.85 -10.21
N MET A 172 34.40 -34.00 -9.52
CA MET A 172 34.60 -33.76 -8.08
C MET A 172 34.30 -35.01 -7.23
N GLU A 173 33.30 -35.80 -7.61
CA GLU A 173 33.00 -37.08 -6.96
C GLU A 173 34.13 -38.10 -7.18
N LYS A 174 34.65 -38.18 -8.42
CA LYS A 174 35.72 -39.12 -8.76
C LYS A 174 37.07 -38.74 -8.16
N TYR A 175 37.35 -37.44 -8.03
CA TYR A 175 38.64 -36.90 -7.58
C TYR A 175 38.47 -35.75 -6.56
N PRO A 176 37.98 -36.03 -5.34
CA PRO A 176 37.63 -35.00 -4.35
C PRO A 176 38.83 -34.20 -3.82
N ASP A 177 40.03 -34.77 -3.86
CA ASP A 177 41.27 -34.14 -3.39
C ASP A 177 42.06 -33.45 -4.51
N ALA A 178 41.50 -33.34 -5.72
CA ALA A 178 42.20 -32.73 -6.84
C ALA A 178 42.34 -31.20 -6.66
N ILE A 179 43.50 -30.66 -7.08
CA ILE A 179 43.79 -29.22 -7.04
C ILE A 179 42.73 -28.40 -7.81
N GLN A 180 42.11 -28.99 -8.83
CA GLN A 180 41.08 -28.35 -9.67
C GLN A 180 39.69 -28.34 -9.04
N VAL A 181 39.46 -28.99 -7.89
CA VAL A 181 38.12 -29.06 -7.27
C VAL A 181 37.52 -27.67 -6.98
N PRO A 182 38.26 -26.67 -6.47
CA PRO A 182 37.72 -25.32 -6.30
C PRO A 182 37.22 -24.70 -7.62
N ASP A 183 38.00 -24.82 -8.70
CA ASP A 183 37.62 -24.31 -10.03
C ASP A 183 36.44 -25.08 -10.62
N ALA A 184 36.43 -26.41 -10.47
CA ALA A 184 35.32 -27.27 -10.87
C ALA A 184 34.03 -26.90 -10.13
N LYS A 185 34.14 -26.59 -8.84
CA LYS A 185 33.00 -26.20 -8.00
C LYS A 185 32.39 -24.86 -8.46
N ILE A 186 33.22 -23.85 -8.75
CA ILE A 186 32.74 -22.56 -9.28
C ILE A 186 31.97 -22.76 -10.59
N ASN A 187 32.51 -23.57 -11.52
CA ASN A 187 31.84 -23.85 -12.79
C ASN A 187 30.57 -24.69 -12.61
N TYR A 188 30.60 -25.68 -11.72
CA TYR A 188 29.44 -26.49 -11.35
C TYR A 188 28.29 -25.61 -10.82
N GLU A 189 28.56 -24.77 -9.82
CA GLU A 189 27.55 -23.93 -9.18
C GLU A 189 26.91 -22.95 -10.18
N LYS A 190 27.73 -22.32 -11.03
CA LYS A 190 27.26 -21.41 -12.08
C LYS A 190 26.40 -22.10 -13.14
N LEU A 191 26.84 -23.25 -13.65
CA LEU A 191 26.11 -23.99 -14.68
C LEU A 191 24.82 -24.60 -14.12
N LEU A 192 24.86 -25.09 -12.88
CA LEU A 192 23.67 -25.62 -12.21
C LEU A 192 22.61 -24.53 -12.04
N TYR A 193 23.00 -23.34 -11.54
CA TYR A 193 22.09 -22.21 -11.40
C TYR A 193 21.45 -21.85 -12.76
N ASN A 194 22.28 -21.60 -13.78
CA ASN A 194 21.79 -21.25 -15.11
C ASN A 194 20.85 -22.30 -15.73
N ASP A 195 21.12 -23.59 -15.52
CA ASP A 195 20.28 -24.68 -16.02
C ASP A 195 18.94 -24.77 -15.28
N GLN A 196 18.98 -24.77 -13.95
CA GLN A 196 17.78 -24.90 -13.11
C GLN A 196 16.88 -23.65 -13.16
N THR A 197 17.42 -22.47 -13.50
CA THR A 197 16.67 -21.22 -13.60
C THR A 197 16.55 -20.67 -15.03
N PHE A 198 16.86 -21.49 -16.04
CA PHE A 198 16.88 -21.07 -17.45
C PHE A 198 15.55 -20.50 -17.94
N ASP A 199 14.43 -21.01 -17.44
CA ASP A 199 13.09 -20.57 -17.86
C ASP A 199 12.66 -19.22 -17.26
N GLY A 200 13.45 -18.66 -16.34
CA GLY A 200 13.20 -17.39 -15.69
C GLY A 200 11.95 -17.35 -14.82
N LYS A 201 11.37 -18.50 -14.46
CA LYS A 201 10.13 -18.54 -13.68
C LYS A 201 10.39 -18.47 -12.18
N LEU A 202 9.44 -17.86 -11.47
CA LEU A 202 9.47 -17.71 -10.01
C LEU A 202 9.70 -19.07 -9.29
N GLU A 203 8.94 -20.10 -9.67
CA GLU A 203 9.04 -21.43 -9.07
C GLU A 203 10.43 -22.07 -9.25
N SER A 204 11.09 -21.83 -10.38
CA SER A 204 12.42 -22.36 -10.67
C SER A 204 13.46 -21.79 -9.71
N TYR A 205 13.44 -20.48 -9.46
CA TYR A 205 14.33 -19.84 -8.48
C TYR A 205 14.06 -20.29 -7.04
N ILE A 206 12.78 -20.43 -6.66
CA ILE A 206 12.39 -20.91 -5.32
C ILE A 206 12.90 -22.34 -5.10
N ASN A 207 12.68 -23.23 -6.07
CA ASN A 207 13.15 -24.62 -5.99
C ASN A 207 14.68 -24.70 -5.96
N PHE A 208 15.37 -23.90 -6.76
CA PHE A 208 16.84 -23.80 -6.74
C PHE A 208 17.37 -23.47 -5.33
N LEU A 209 16.82 -22.46 -4.65
CA LEU A 209 17.26 -22.07 -3.30
C LEU A 209 16.85 -23.07 -2.21
N LYS A 210 15.75 -23.78 -2.41
CA LYS A 210 15.32 -24.86 -1.52
C LYS A 210 16.30 -26.04 -1.57
N GLU A 211 16.79 -26.38 -2.77
CA GLU A 211 17.77 -27.45 -2.97
C GLU A 211 19.20 -27.01 -2.62
N ASN A 212 19.53 -25.73 -2.84
CA ASN A 212 20.88 -25.18 -2.72
C ASN A 212 20.94 -23.95 -1.78
N PRO A 213 20.63 -24.07 -0.48
CA PRO A 213 20.45 -22.91 0.38
C PRO A 213 21.72 -22.09 0.66
N ASN A 214 22.91 -22.65 0.47
CA ASN A 214 24.18 -21.94 0.72
C ASN A 214 24.93 -21.60 -0.57
N THR A 215 24.23 -21.59 -1.71
CA THR A 215 24.81 -21.26 -3.02
C THR A 215 25.34 -19.83 -3.07
N PRO A 216 26.49 -19.57 -3.75
CA PRO A 216 26.96 -18.20 -4.00
C PRO A 216 26.02 -17.39 -4.88
N HIS A 217 25.09 -18.03 -5.60
CA HIS A 217 24.06 -17.38 -6.43
C HIS A 217 22.80 -17.00 -5.65
N ARG A 218 22.81 -17.09 -4.30
CA ARG A 218 21.62 -16.83 -3.49
C ARG A 218 21.07 -15.42 -3.69
N GLU A 219 21.93 -14.41 -3.66
CA GLU A 219 21.53 -13.00 -3.83
C GLU A 219 20.87 -12.73 -5.19
N GLU A 220 21.43 -13.32 -6.25
CA GLU A 220 20.88 -13.22 -7.61
C GLU A 220 19.50 -13.90 -7.71
N ALA A 221 19.37 -15.10 -7.15
CA ALA A 221 18.10 -15.82 -7.11
C ALA A 221 17.05 -15.07 -6.27
N GLU A 222 17.42 -14.58 -5.08
CA GLU A 222 16.52 -13.79 -4.20
C GLU A 222 16.08 -12.47 -4.85
N THR A 223 16.92 -11.86 -5.68
CA THR A 223 16.59 -10.68 -6.49
C THR A 223 15.55 -11.01 -7.56
N ASN A 224 15.76 -12.08 -8.32
CA ASN A 224 14.77 -12.52 -9.31
C ASN A 224 13.44 -12.91 -8.65
N ILE A 225 13.49 -13.62 -7.52
CA ILE A 225 12.30 -13.97 -6.73
C ILE A 225 11.56 -12.71 -6.29
N TYR A 226 12.26 -11.71 -5.76
CA TYR A 226 11.64 -10.45 -5.34
C TYR A 226 10.91 -9.79 -6.51
N HIS A 227 11.63 -9.50 -7.60
CA HIS A 227 11.06 -8.82 -8.76
C HIS A 227 9.88 -9.57 -9.40
N LEU A 228 9.99 -10.91 -9.52
CA LEU A 228 8.90 -11.71 -10.09
C LEU A 228 7.70 -11.82 -9.15
N LYS A 229 7.94 -11.98 -7.85
CA LYS A 229 6.87 -12.15 -6.85
C LYS A 229 6.13 -10.85 -6.59
N THR A 230 6.82 -9.72 -6.54
CA THR A 230 6.23 -8.42 -6.19
C THR A 230 5.92 -7.55 -7.41
N ALA A 231 5.98 -8.13 -8.62
CA ALA A 231 5.80 -7.41 -9.88
C ALA A 231 4.52 -6.58 -9.94
N ASN A 232 3.46 -7.07 -9.31
CA ASN A 232 2.11 -6.49 -9.36
C ASN A 232 1.75 -5.67 -8.11
N ASN A 233 2.71 -5.45 -7.21
CA ASN A 233 2.58 -4.62 -6.01
C ASN A 233 1.46 -5.03 -5.02
N TYR A 234 1.13 -6.32 -4.91
CA TYR A 234 0.23 -6.82 -3.86
C TYR A 234 0.92 -6.86 -2.50
N ILE A 235 0.22 -6.43 -1.45
CA ILE A 235 0.78 -6.40 -0.09
C ILE A 235 1.12 -7.81 0.42
N GLU A 236 0.32 -8.81 0.06
CA GLU A 236 0.50 -10.21 0.42
C GLU A 236 1.83 -10.78 -0.13
N ASP A 237 2.24 -10.33 -1.32
CA ASP A 237 3.48 -10.76 -1.95
C ASP A 237 4.71 -10.24 -1.19
N TYR A 238 4.64 -9.01 -0.68
CA TYR A 238 5.68 -8.46 0.19
C TYR A 238 5.73 -9.18 1.54
N TYR A 239 4.58 -9.43 2.19
CA TYR A 239 4.54 -10.20 3.42
C TYR A 239 5.11 -11.62 3.22
N TRP A 240 4.75 -12.26 2.12
CA TRP A 240 5.30 -13.56 1.76
C TRP A 240 6.82 -13.48 1.60
N TYR A 241 7.34 -12.46 0.91
CA TYR A 241 8.78 -12.31 0.70
C TYR A 241 9.52 -12.09 2.02
N ILE A 242 9.05 -11.16 2.86
CA ILE A 242 9.63 -10.86 4.18
C ILE A 242 9.69 -12.13 5.05
N LYS A 243 8.62 -12.92 5.04
CA LYS A 243 8.54 -14.16 5.80
C LYS A 243 9.53 -15.23 5.34
N ASN A 244 9.69 -15.43 4.03
CA ASN A 244 10.48 -16.53 3.48
C ASN A 244 11.97 -16.16 3.27
N TYR A 245 12.29 -14.88 3.10
CA TYR A 245 13.64 -14.38 2.78
C TYR A 245 14.06 -13.25 3.73
N SER A 246 13.82 -13.37 5.03
CA SER A 246 14.02 -12.33 6.05
C SER A 246 15.43 -11.76 6.19
N HIS A 247 16.44 -12.40 5.59
CA HIS A 247 17.84 -11.96 5.57
C HIS A 247 18.27 -11.36 4.22
N SER A 248 17.39 -11.38 3.22
CA SER A 248 17.62 -10.76 1.91
C SER A 248 17.76 -9.25 2.06
N HIS A 249 18.62 -8.64 1.25
CA HIS A 249 18.76 -7.18 1.21
C HIS A 249 17.47 -6.48 0.72
N TRP A 250 16.60 -7.20 -0.01
CA TRP A 250 15.31 -6.68 -0.49
C TRP A 250 14.25 -6.56 0.60
N VAL A 251 14.45 -7.15 1.79
CA VAL A 251 13.48 -7.06 2.91
C VAL A 251 13.21 -5.61 3.30
N VAL A 252 14.22 -4.73 3.19
CA VAL A 252 14.06 -3.30 3.45
C VAL A 252 13.06 -2.68 2.47
N ASN A 253 13.20 -2.93 1.17
CA ASN A 253 12.30 -2.39 0.16
C ASN A 253 10.91 -3.01 0.28
N ALA A 254 10.81 -4.34 0.45
CA ALA A 254 9.56 -5.06 0.65
C ALA A 254 8.77 -4.50 1.84
N THR A 255 9.43 -4.28 2.98
CA THR A 255 8.80 -3.73 4.18
C THR A 255 8.30 -2.30 3.97
N ASN A 256 9.12 -1.45 3.33
CA ASN A 256 8.75 -0.06 3.08
C ASN A 256 7.56 0.07 2.13
N LEU A 257 7.48 -0.79 1.10
CA LEU A 257 6.35 -0.84 0.16
C LEU A 257 5.10 -1.38 0.84
N ALA A 258 5.21 -2.51 1.54
CA ALA A 258 4.09 -3.08 2.29
C ALA A 258 3.49 -2.07 3.28
N TYR A 259 4.34 -1.28 3.95
CA TYR A 259 3.92 -0.22 4.85
C TYR A 259 3.08 0.85 4.14
N HIS A 260 3.55 1.36 2.99
CA HIS A 260 2.83 2.41 2.28
C HIS A 260 1.56 1.91 1.61
N ILE A 261 1.52 0.66 1.14
CA ILE A 261 0.27 0.06 0.65
C ILE A 261 -0.74 -0.12 1.79
N PHE A 262 -0.27 -0.57 2.96
CA PHE A 262 -1.13 -0.75 4.14
C PHE A 262 -1.75 0.57 4.59
N LYS A 263 -0.95 1.64 4.65
CA LYS A 263 -1.35 2.92 5.24
C LYS A 263 -2.40 3.69 4.44
N GLU A 264 -2.59 3.39 3.16
CA GLU A 264 -3.64 4.01 2.34
C GLU A 264 -5.04 3.75 2.90
N ASN A 265 -5.27 2.57 3.50
CA ASN A 265 -6.58 2.16 3.98
C ASN A 265 -6.62 1.83 5.48
N ASN A 266 -5.48 1.93 6.18
CA ASN A 266 -5.36 1.51 7.58
C ASN A 266 -4.51 2.48 8.39
N PRO A 267 -4.77 2.65 9.70
CA PRO A 267 -3.93 3.49 10.55
C PRO A 267 -2.47 3.00 10.58
N PRO A 268 -1.46 3.86 10.35
CA PRO A 268 -0.05 3.46 10.28
C PRO A 268 0.46 2.69 11.50
N LYS A 269 -0.08 3.00 12.69
CA LYS A 269 0.26 2.36 13.97
C LYS A 269 -0.07 0.85 14.04
N ASP A 270 -0.97 0.38 13.19
CA ASP A 270 -1.45 -1.00 13.17
C ASP A 270 -0.65 -1.89 12.21
N PHE A 271 0.33 -1.32 11.49
CA PHE A 271 1.18 -2.07 10.57
C PHE A 271 2.11 -3.04 11.31
N ASP A 272 2.01 -4.33 10.97
CA ASP A 272 2.91 -5.39 11.46
C ASP A 272 3.59 -6.11 10.29
N PRO A 273 4.88 -5.85 10.02
CA PRO A 273 5.63 -6.53 8.97
C PRO A 273 6.05 -7.98 9.32
N GLY A 274 5.73 -8.46 10.53
CA GLY A 274 6.19 -9.75 11.03
C GLY A 274 7.68 -9.72 11.42
N THR A 275 8.43 -10.75 11.00
CA THR A 275 9.85 -10.90 11.40
C THR A 275 10.78 -10.13 10.46
N ILE A 276 11.20 -8.94 10.90
CA ILE A 276 12.17 -8.08 10.21
C ILE A 276 13.40 -7.79 11.10
N PRO A 277 14.54 -7.35 10.53
CA PRO A 277 15.69 -6.91 11.32
C PRO A 277 15.33 -5.78 12.31
N GLN A 278 15.88 -5.84 13.54
CA GLN A 278 15.56 -4.86 14.59
C GLN A 278 15.86 -3.41 14.18
N SER A 279 16.95 -3.18 13.43
CA SER A 279 17.29 -1.85 12.91
C SER A 279 16.20 -1.26 12.01
N LEU A 280 15.56 -2.10 11.19
CA LEU A 280 14.46 -1.70 10.31
C LEU A 280 13.19 -1.43 11.14
N LYS A 281 12.90 -2.27 12.14
CA LYS A 281 11.78 -2.07 13.07
C LYS A 281 11.90 -0.74 13.82
N ASP A 282 13.09 -0.41 14.31
CA ASP A 282 13.35 0.85 15.01
C ASP A 282 13.22 2.06 14.06
N SER A 283 13.69 1.93 12.81
CA SER A 283 13.55 2.98 11.80
C SER A 283 12.09 3.22 11.43
N LEU A 284 11.33 2.16 11.18
CA LEU A 284 9.92 2.26 10.83
C LEU A 284 9.08 2.79 11.99
N GLY A 285 9.36 2.35 13.23
CA GLY A 285 8.70 2.87 14.42
C GLY A 285 8.94 4.36 14.68
N LYS A 286 10.02 4.94 14.15
CA LYS A 286 10.20 6.41 14.15
C LYS A 286 9.33 7.09 13.11
N VAL A 287 9.22 6.52 11.90
CA VAL A 287 8.37 7.05 10.84
C VAL A 287 6.90 7.03 11.28
N ILE A 288 6.41 5.91 11.77
CA ILE A 288 5.03 5.74 12.27
C ILE A 288 4.68 6.76 13.36
N LYS A 289 5.63 7.12 14.24
CA LYS A 289 5.41 8.12 15.30
C LYS A 289 5.36 9.56 14.79
N LEU A 290 5.95 9.81 13.63
CA LEU A 290 5.94 11.12 12.99
C LEU A 290 4.72 11.28 12.07
N GLU A 291 4.09 10.19 11.65
CA GLU A 291 2.85 10.25 10.86
C GLU A 291 1.64 10.57 11.75
N GLY A 292 0.69 11.33 11.20
CA GLY A 292 -0.53 11.75 11.92
C GLY A 292 -0.30 12.82 12.99
N VAL A 293 0.91 13.37 13.08
CA VAL A 293 1.22 14.53 13.93
C VAL A 293 1.16 15.79 13.08
N LYS A 294 0.47 16.81 13.57
CA LYS A 294 0.42 18.14 12.95
C LYS A 294 1.69 18.91 13.30
N TYR A 295 2.38 19.43 12.28
CA TYR A 295 3.58 20.24 12.47
C TYR A 295 3.35 21.69 12.13
N PHE A 296 4.00 22.57 12.89
CA PHE A 296 3.89 24.02 12.75
C PHE A 296 5.27 24.63 12.47
N PRO A 297 5.38 25.60 11.55
CA PRO A 297 6.64 26.25 11.24
C PRO A 297 7.05 27.24 12.32
N PHE A 298 8.36 27.40 12.49
CA PHE A 298 8.99 28.47 13.29
C PHE A 298 10.23 29.00 12.57
N LEU A 299 10.61 30.26 12.78
CA LEU A 299 11.74 30.88 12.08
C LEU A 299 12.94 31.15 13.01
N VAL A 300 14.15 30.80 12.61
CA VAL A 300 15.41 31.17 13.31
C VAL A 300 16.48 31.48 12.28
N ASP A 301 17.14 32.64 12.42
CA ASP A 301 18.20 33.11 11.52
C ASP A 301 17.80 33.01 10.04
N ASP A 302 16.60 33.50 9.72
CA ASP A 302 16.02 33.48 8.38
C ASP A 302 15.79 32.08 7.78
N ARG A 303 15.62 31.05 8.62
CA ARG A 303 15.32 29.69 8.20
C ARG A 303 14.18 29.08 8.99
N TYR A 304 13.26 28.42 8.28
CA TYR A 304 12.16 27.68 8.91
C TYR A 304 12.65 26.37 9.48
N GLY A 305 12.15 26.02 10.66
CA GLY A 305 12.12 24.69 11.24
C GLY A 305 10.67 24.27 11.51
N LEU A 306 10.47 23.02 11.93
CA LEU A 306 9.14 22.48 12.25
C LEU A 306 9.10 21.97 13.69
N MET A 307 8.00 22.24 14.37
CA MET A 307 7.73 21.76 15.73
C MET A 307 6.38 21.04 15.80
N ASP A 308 6.21 20.18 16.79
CA ASP A 308 4.90 19.61 17.13
C ASP A 308 4.04 20.60 17.93
N GLU A 309 2.80 20.21 18.22
CA GLU A 309 1.83 20.99 19.02
C GLU A 309 2.31 21.32 20.46
N ASN A 310 3.36 20.68 20.95
CA ASN A 310 3.95 20.93 22.26
C ASN A 310 5.19 21.84 22.17
N GLY A 311 5.52 22.33 20.97
CA GLY A 311 6.68 23.19 20.71
C GLY A 311 8.00 22.44 20.64
N LYS A 312 7.99 21.09 20.62
CA LYS A 312 9.21 20.30 20.47
C LYS A 312 9.65 20.36 19.01
N GLU A 313 10.90 20.75 18.79
CA GLU A 313 11.49 20.80 17.45
C GLU A 313 11.64 19.40 16.85
N ILE A 314 11.04 19.20 15.68
CA ILE A 314 11.05 17.97 14.90
C ILE A 314 12.04 18.11 13.76
N VAL A 315 12.03 19.26 13.08
CA VAL A 315 13.01 19.63 12.07
C VAL A 315 13.69 20.93 12.47
N GLN A 316 15.02 20.92 12.48
CA GLN A 316 15.83 22.10 12.77
C GLN A 316 15.63 23.22 11.72
N PRO A 317 15.91 24.49 12.05
CA PRO A 317 15.72 25.61 11.14
C PRO A 317 16.72 25.60 9.97
N ILE A 318 16.34 24.91 8.89
CA ILE A 318 17.18 24.67 7.71
C ILE A 318 16.53 25.05 6.38
N PHE A 319 15.22 25.30 6.36
CA PHE A 319 14.47 25.64 5.14
C PHE A 319 14.57 27.14 4.88
N ARG A 320 14.86 27.56 3.64
CA ARG A 320 14.85 28.99 3.26
C ARG A 320 13.46 29.50 2.88
N ASP A 321 12.57 28.57 2.55
CA ASP A 321 11.28 28.86 1.94
C ASP A 321 10.31 27.74 2.33
N LEU A 322 9.03 28.08 2.48
CA LEU A 322 7.93 27.18 2.80
C LEU A 322 6.70 27.62 2.00
N ASP A 323 5.90 26.66 1.52
CA ASP A 323 4.62 26.97 0.87
C ASP A 323 3.73 27.77 1.84
N GLU A 324 3.14 28.87 1.35
CA GLU A 324 2.36 29.83 2.13
C GLU A 324 1.19 29.15 2.86
N LYS A 325 0.58 28.14 2.23
CA LYS A 325 -0.49 27.34 2.86
C LYS A 325 -0.05 26.72 4.20
N HIS A 326 1.21 26.31 4.30
CA HIS A 326 1.78 25.67 5.48
C HIS A 326 2.13 26.65 6.60
N LEU A 327 2.03 27.96 6.35
CA LEU A 327 2.10 28.99 7.40
C LEU A 327 0.74 29.18 8.07
N CYS A 328 -0.35 28.93 7.33
CA CYS A 328 -1.73 29.11 7.77
C CYS A 328 -2.39 27.82 8.30
N GLU A 329 -1.88 26.65 7.90
CA GLU A 329 -2.43 25.34 8.22
C GLU A 329 -1.33 24.37 8.69
N PRO A 330 -1.66 23.36 9.51
CA PRO A 330 -0.66 22.40 9.97
C PRO A 330 -0.11 21.59 8.78
N LEU A 331 1.19 21.31 8.79
CA LEU A 331 1.77 20.34 7.86
C LEU A 331 1.38 18.93 8.29
N ASP A 332 0.75 18.20 7.39
CA ASP A 332 0.37 16.78 7.53
C ASP A 332 1.05 15.87 6.49
N ASN A 333 1.76 16.45 5.52
CA ASN A 333 2.55 15.74 4.52
C ASN A 333 3.75 15.01 5.14
N ASP A 334 4.08 13.83 4.61
CA ASP A 334 5.19 12.98 5.05
C ASP A 334 6.54 13.30 4.34
N ILE A 335 6.55 14.29 3.45
CA ILE A 335 7.74 14.83 2.78
C ILE A 335 7.82 16.36 2.86
N LEU A 336 9.04 16.90 2.78
CA LEU A 336 9.34 18.32 2.93
C LEU A 336 10.25 18.86 1.80
N ILE A 337 9.84 20.03 1.32
CA ILE A 337 10.41 21.01 0.40
C ILE A 337 11.66 21.80 0.86
N ALA A 338 12.90 21.32 0.79
CA ALA A 338 14.07 22.13 1.19
C ALA A 338 14.79 22.83 0.03
N ARG A 339 14.55 24.12 -0.17
CA ARG A 339 15.30 24.96 -1.13
C ARG A 339 16.62 25.48 -0.51
N LYS A 340 17.78 24.92 -0.88
CA LYS A 340 19.13 25.35 -0.43
C LYS A 340 19.97 25.89 -1.60
N GLU A 341 21.25 25.49 -1.74
CA GLU A 341 22.05 25.70 -2.96
C GLU A 341 21.62 24.74 -4.08
N GLN A 342 21.16 23.55 -3.69
CA GLN A 342 20.38 22.62 -4.49
C GLN A 342 19.10 22.33 -3.71
N ASP A 343 17.99 22.09 -4.41
CA ASP A 343 16.75 21.71 -3.75
C ASP A 343 16.86 20.28 -3.23
N GLN A 344 16.22 20.00 -2.10
CA GLN A 344 16.20 18.70 -1.45
C GLN A 344 14.78 18.32 -1.09
N ILE A 345 14.42 17.06 -1.34
CA ILE A 345 13.21 16.47 -0.78
C ILE A 345 13.64 15.71 0.47
N LEU A 346 13.04 16.01 1.62
CA LEU A 346 13.33 15.39 2.90
C LEU A 346 12.13 14.58 3.37
N GLY A 347 12.34 13.43 3.99
CA GLY A 347 11.31 12.80 4.83
C GLY A 347 11.22 13.52 6.19
N LEU A 348 10.12 13.35 6.92
CA LEU A 348 9.93 13.93 8.27
C LEU A 348 11.01 13.52 9.28
N ASN A 349 11.68 12.39 9.06
CA ASN A 349 12.82 11.94 9.85
C ASN A 349 14.14 12.68 9.51
N GLY A 350 14.10 13.68 8.62
CA GLY A 350 15.24 14.44 8.15
C GLY A 350 16.08 13.75 7.08
N LYS A 351 15.71 12.55 6.63
CA LYS A 351 16.43 11.83 5.57
C LYS A 351 16.24 12.54 4.24
N ILE A 352 17.34 12.82 3.54
CA ILE A 352 17.30 13.31 2.16
C ILE A 352 16.84 12.17 1.24
N LEU A 353 15.69 12.37 0.58
CA LEU A 353 15.11 11.47 -0.40
C LEU A 353 15.59 11.80 -1.81
N PHE A 354 15.78 13.08 -2.10
CA PHE A 354 16.30 13.57 -3.38
C PHE A 354 17.12 14.85 -3.17
N SER A 355 18.11 15.09 -4.04
CA SER A 355 18.79 16.38 -4.15
C SER A 355 19.08 16.69 -5.62
N GLY A 356 18.72 17.90 -6.06
CA GLY A 356 18.86 18.34 -7.44
C GLY A 356 18.09 19.63 -7.69
N GLN A 357 18.06 20.09 -8.94
CA GLN A 357 17.20 21.20 -9.33
C GLN A 357 15.77 20.68 -9.49
N LEU A 358 14.83 21.15 -8.66
CA LEU A 358 13.43 20.70 -8.72
C LEU A 358 12.61 21.65 -9.59
N GLU A 359 12.00 21.10 -10.64
CA GLU A 359 11.03 21.83 -11.47
C GLU A 359 9.60 21.58 -11.00
N ASP A 360 9.30 20.34 -10.61
CA ASP A 360 7.98 19.90 -10.15
C ASP A 360 8.11 18.66 -9.26
N VAL A 361 7.20 18.51 -8.30
CA VAL A 361 7.12 17.38 -7.37
C VAL A 361 5.66 17.02 -7.14
N SER A 362 5.30 15.78 -7.42
CA SER A 362 3.95 15.26 -7.22
C SER A 362 3.99 13.99 -6.37
N ASP A 363 3.14 13.93 -5.34
CA ASP A 363 2.88 12.70 -4.60
C ASP A 363 1.87 11.86 -5.39
N LEU A 364 2.23 10.62 -5.73
CA LEU A 364 1.37 9.70 -6.47
C LEU A 364 0.56 8.78 -5.54
N GLY A 365 0.74 8.90 -4.21
CA GLY A 365 0.20 7.93 -3.26
C GLY A 365 1.02 6.63 -3.20
N TYR A 366 0.65 5.71 -2.32
CA TYR A 366 1.31 4.41 -2.12
C TYR A 366 2.82 4.51 -1.83
N GLY A 367 3.26 5.68 -1.35
CA GLY A 367 4.67 5.97 -1.06
C GLY A 367 5.50 6.42 -2.26
N PHE A 368 4.91 6.70 -3.42
CA PHE A 368 5.63 7.11 -4.62
C PHE A 368 5.61 8.61 -4.83
N ILE A 369 6.77 9.16 -5.18
CA ILE A 369 6.95 10.58 -5.49
C ILE A 369 7.48 10.67 -6.92
N LYS A 370 6.77 11.43 -7.75
CA LYS A 370 7.18 11.83 -9.09
C LYS A 370 7.93 13.16 -9.00
N ILE A 371 9.12 13.21 -9.58
CA ILE A 371 10.00 14.37 -9.52
C ILE A 371 10.40 14.78 -10.93
N LYS A 372 10.18 16.04 -11.29
CA LYS A 372 10.73 16.65 -12.50
C LYS A 372 12.03 17.37 -12.18
N SER A 373 13.10 16.98 -12.88
CA SER A 373 14.41 17.60 -12.74
C SER A 373 15.16 17.55 -14.07
N ASN A 374 15.74 18.68 -14.49
CA ASN A 374 16.46 18.82 -15.76
C ASN A 374 15.60 18.39 -16.98
N GLY A 375 14.32 18.74 -16.99
CA GLY A 375 13.38 18.42 -18.07
C GLY A 375 12.90 16.96 -18.15
N HIS A 376 13.30 16.09 -17.22
CA HIS A 376 12.89 14.68 -17.18
C HIS A 376 12.25 14.30 -15.85
N TYR A 377 11.46 13.22 -15.86
CA TYR A 377 10.82 12.69 -14.66
C TYR A 377 11.54 11.47 -14.07
N TYR A 378 11.56 11.44 -12.74
CA TYR A 378 12.10 10.37 -11.91
C TYR A 378 11.04 9.88 -10.93
N LEU A 379 11.09 8.59 -10.62
CA LEU A 379 10.23 7.96 -9.62
C LEU A 379 11.05 7.52 -8.42
N ILE A 380 10.72 8.06 -7.25
CA ILE A 380 11.33 7.66 -5.98
C ILE A 380 10.26 7.20 -5.01
N HIS A 381 10.63 6.29 -4.12
CA HIS A 381 9.78 5.92 -2.99
C HIS A 381 10.11 6.79 -1.77
N LYS A 382 9.14 7.06 -0.88
CA LYS A 382 9.29 7.89 0.34
C LYS A 382 10.32 7.36 1.34
N SER A 383 10.71 6.09 1.22
CA SER A 383 11.85 5.53 1.96
C SER A 383 13.22 5.93 1.39
N GLY A 384 13.27 6.55 0.22
CA GLY A 384 14.45 7.13 -0.42
C GLY A 384 15.16 6.23 -1.44
N PHE A 385 14.59 5.09 -1.84
CA PHE A 385 15.14 4.31 -2.97
C PHE A 385 14.50 4.76 -4.29
N ARG A 386 15.29 4.68 -5.37
CA ARG A 386 14.80 4.91 -6.74
C ARG A 386 14.11 3.65 -7.22
N VAL A 387 12.88 3.77 -7.72
CA VAL A 387 12.11 2.62 -8.21
C VAL A 387 12.71 2.12 -9.52
N PHE A 388 13.10 3.06 -10.40
CA PHE A 388 13.80 2.77 -11.66
C PHE A 388 15.10 3.56 -11.74
N ASP A 389 16.11 2.97 -12.38
CA ASP A 389 17.41 3.62 -12.61
C ASP A 389 17.38 4.63 -13.77
N GLN A 390 16.36 4.56 -14.62
CA GLN A 390 16.18 5.44 -15.79
C GLN A 390 15.21 6.60 -15.53
N HIS A 391 15.33 7.64 -16.36
CA HIS A 391 14.38 8.76 -16.43
C HIS A 391 13.33 8.54 -17.55
N PHE A 392 12.24 9.31 -17.50
CA PHE A 392 11.14 9.24 -18.47
C PHE A 392 10.71 10.63 -18.94
N ASP A 393 10.01 10.70 -20.08
CA ASP A 393 9.41 11.96 -20.56
C ASP A 393 8.23 12.35 -19.66
N ASP A 394 7.53 11.35 -19.12
CA ASP A 394 6.47 11.48 -18.12
C ASP A 394 6.17 10.13 -17.45
N LEU A 395 5.49 10.15 -16.29
CA LEU A 395 5.12 8.98 -15.48
C LEU A 395 3.80 9.20 -14.74
N GLY A 396 3.08 8.12 -14.46
CA GLY A 396 1.89 8.08 -13.60
C GLY A 396 1.74 6.74 -12.87
N LEU A 397 0.73 6.63 -12.03
CA LEU A 397 0.40 5.44 -11.24
C LEU A 397 -1.06 5.04 -11.50
N ILE A 398 -1.33 3.76 -11.65
CA ILE A 398 -2.67 3.18 -11.83
C ILE A 398 -2.93 2.21 -10.68
N ASP A 399 -4.01 2.45 -9.94
CA ASP A 399 -4.53 1.61 -8.84
C ASP A 399 -3.48 1.24 -7.79
N GLY A 400 -2.45 2.07 -7.63
CA GLY A 400 -1.29 1.74 -6.79
C GLY A 400 -0.46 0.55 -7.25
N LYS A 401 -0.77 -0.10 -8.38
CA LYS A 401 -0.17 -1.38 -8.80
C LYS A 401 0.76 -1.28 -10.01
N LEU A 402 0.42 -0.42 -10.97
CA LEU A 402 1.12 -0.29 -12.26
C LEU A 402 1.55 1.15 -12.51
N PHE A 403 2.60 1.34 -13.32
CA PHE A 403 3.06 2.67 -13.69
C PHE A 403 2.78 2.94 -15.17
N THR A 404 2.16 4.07 -15.49
CA THR A 404 2.20 4.60 -16.86
C THR A 404 3.53 5.30 -17.06
N TYR A 405 4.08 5.20 -18.26
CA TYR A 405 5.30 5.91 -18.63
C TYR A 405 5.21 6.44 -20.04
N LYS A 406 5.84 7.60 -20.26
CA LYS A 406 5.92 8.23 -21.57
C LYS A 406 7.34 8.21 -22.10
N LYS A 407 7.47 7.81 -23.37
CA LYS A 407 8.74 7.81 -24.11
C LYS A 407 8.45 8.16 -25.57
N ASN A 408 9.20 9.11 -26.13
CA ASN A 408 9.02 9.59 -27.50
C ASN A 408 7.58 10.05 -27.78
N SER A 409 6.96 10.73 -26.81
CA SER A 409 5.56 11.21 -26.88
C SER A 409 4.48 10.11 -26.94
N ARG A 410 4.81 8.84 -26.71
CA ARG A 410 3.84 7.73 -26.61
C ARG A 410 3.83 7.17 -25.19
N TRP A 411 2.66 6.72 -24.75
CA TRP A 411 2.45 6.11 -23.43
C TRP A 411 2.51 4.59 -23.49
N GLY A 412 3.01 3.99 -22.41
CA GLY A 412 3.01 2.54 -22.14
C GLY A 412 2.81 2.27 -20.65
N ILE A 413 2.83 0.99 -20.26
CA ILE A 413 2.63 0.54 -18.87
C ILE A 413 3.77 -0.37 -18.44
N LEU A 414 4.32 -0.10 -17.26
CA LEU A 414 5.32 -0.91 -16.57
C LEU A 414 4.72 -1.52 -15.30
N ASN A 415 5.20 -2.71 -14.96
CA ASN A 415 5.01 -3.26 -13.62
C ASN A 415 6.13 -2.81 -12.66
N TYR A 416 6.05 -3.20 -11.39
CA TYR A 416 6.99 -2.77 -10.35
C TYR A 416 8.43 -3.27 -10.58
N ALA A 417 8.59 -4.37 -11.30
CA ALA A 417 9.90 -4.88 -11.69
C ALA A 417 10.50 -4.17 -12.91
N GLY A 418 9.79 -3.19 -13.49
CA GLY A 418 10.22 -2.47 -14.69
C GLY A 418 10.00 -3.25 -15.99
N ASN A 419 9.21 -4.33 -15.95
CA ASN A 419 8.83 -5.05 -17.16
C ASN A 419 7.66 -4.32 -17.84
N GLU A 420 7.74 -4.17 -19.16
CA GLU A 420 6.67 -3.62 -19.98
C GLU A 420 5.49 -4.60 -20.03
N ILE A 421 4.35 -4.19 -19.46
CA ILE A 421 3.06 -4.82 -19.71
C ILE A 421 2.57 -4.37 -21.09
N LEU A 422 2.61 -3.05 -21.32
CA LEU A 422 2.34 -2.43 -22.61
C LEU A 422 3.53 -1.56 -23.04
N PRO A 423 4.04 -1.71 -24.28
CA PRO A 423 5.08 -0.83 -24.80
C PRO A 423 4.54 0.60 -25.01
N ALA A 424 5.46 1.56 -25.10
CA ALA A 424 5.14 2.96 -25.37
C ALA A 424 4.64 3.19 -26.81
N ASP A 425 3.40 2.77 -27.09
CA ASP A 425 2.77 2.75 -28.42
C ASP A 425 1.39 3.44 -28.44
N TYR A 426 0.95 4.05 -27.34
CA TYR A 426 -0.40 4.60 -27.15
C TYR A 426 -0.41 6.13 -27.09
N ASP A 427 -1.53 6.74 -27.50
CA ASP A 427 -1.72 8.19 -27.53
C ASP A 427 -1.89 8.75 -26.12
N ASP A 428 -2.68 8.07 -25.30
CA ASP A 428 -2.83 8.34 -23.87
C ASP A 428 -3.20 7.09 -23.06
N ILE A 429 -2.88 7.09 -21.77
CA ILE A 429 -3.27 6.05 -20.81
C ILE A 429 -3.56 6.69 -19.46
N TYR A 430 -4.78 6.53 -18.94
CA TYR A 430 -5.18 7.07 -17.65
C TYR A 430 -6.18 6.17 -16.92
N GLN A 431 -6.32 6.39 -15.61
CA GLN A 431 -7.28 5.68 -14.77
C GLN A 431 -8.56 6.50 -14.63
N LEU A 432 -9.72 5.84 -14.74
CA LEU A 432 -11.03 6.43 -14.53
C LEU A 432 -11.86 5.48 -13.65
N GLY A 433 -12.00 5.80 -12.37
CA GLY A 433 -12.58 4.86 -11.39
C GLY A 433 -11.77 3.56 -11.31
N SER A 434 -12.45 2.42 -11.44
CA SER A 434 -11.83 1.08 -11.48
C SER A 434 -11.29 0.70 -12.86
N PHE A 435 -11.48 1.55 -13.88
CA PHE A 435 -11.12 1.28 -15.26
C PHE A 435 -9.78 1.91 -15.64
N VAL A 436 -9.10 1.27 -16.58
CA VAL A 436 -7.94 1.82 -17.28
C VAL A 436 -8.35 2.11 -18.71
N ILE A 437 -8.21 3.37 -19.10
CA ILE A 437 -8.57 3.88 -20.42
C ILE A 437 -7.29 4.01 -21.23
N ILE A 438 -7.28 3.40 -22.43
CA ILE A 438 -6.14 3.37 -23.33
C ILE A 438 -6.58 3.94 -24.66
N GLU A 439 -5.93 5.01 -25.11
CA GLU A 439 -6.26 5.68 -26.37
C GLU A 439 -5.25 5.36 -27.46
N LYS A 440 -5.75 5.07 -28.65
CA LYS A 440 -4.93 4.86 -29.85
C LYS A 440 -5.67 5.30 -31.12
N ASN A 441 -5.13 6.28 -31.83
CA ASN A 441 -5.71 6.81 -33.08
C ASN A 441 -7.19 7.21 -32.93
N GLU A 442 -7.52 8.05 -31.94
CA GLU A 442 -8.89 8.53 -31.66
C GLU A 442 -9.88 7.42 -31.24
N ARG A 443 -9.38 6.23 -30.93
CA ARG A 443 -10.18 5.11 -30.44
C ARG A 443 -9.74 4.71 -29.04
N ILE A 444 -10.68 4.22 -28.26
CA ILE A 444 -10.53 3.89 -26.86
C ILE A 444 -10.70 2.38 -26.66
N ALA A 445 -9.75 1.78 -25.94
CA ALA A 445 -9.90 0.48 -25.31
C ALA A 445 -10.11 0.67 -23.80
N VAL A 446 -11.07 -0.07 -23.25
CA VAL A 446 -11.36 -0.09 -21.81
C VAL A 446 -10.90 -1.43 -21.24
N THR A 447 -10.20 -1.37 -20.11
CA THR A 447 -9.71 -2.55 -19.38
C THR A 447 -9.63 -2.24 -17.89
N ASN A 448 -9.07 -3.14 -17.09
CA ASN A 448 -8.76 -2.95 -15.67
C ASN A 448 -7.39 -3.57 -15.34
N VAL A 449 -6.92 -3.36 -14.12
CA VAL A 449 -5.57 -3.80 -13.72
C VAL A 449 -5.46 -5.33 -13.70
N GLU A 450 -6.50 -6.02 -13.25
CA GLU A 450 -6.57 -7.48 -13.21
C GLU A 450 -6.40 -8.07 -14.62
N GLN A 451 -7.13 -7.56 -15.61
CA GLN A 451 -7.03 -8.02 -16.99
C GLN A 451 -5.65 -7.70 -17.61
N LEU A 452 -5.07 -6.53 -17.32
CA LEU A 452 -3.72 -6.15 -17.79
C LEU A 452 -2.63 -7.07 -17.23
N ILE A 453 -2.79 -7.58 -16.01
CA ILE A 453 -1.84 -8.48 -15.36
C ILE A 453 -2.02 -9.93 -15.83
N GLU A 454 -3.26 -10.42 -15.92
CA GLU A 454 -3.55 -11.83 -16.28
C GLU A 454 -3.33 -12.11 -17.77
N ALA A 455 -3.73 -11.18 -18.63
CA ALA A 455 -3.60 -11.35 -20.07
C ALA A 455 -2.18 -11.01 -20.50
N ASN A 456 -1.36 -12.02 -20.71
CA ASN A 456 -0.06 -11.92 -21.36
C ASN A 456 -0.25 -11.49 -22.85
N LYS A 457 -0.68 -10.24 -23.08
CA LYS A 457 -0.95 -9.54 -24.37
C LYS A 457 -2.16 -10.03 -25.16
N SER A 458 -3.35 -10.12 -24.56
CA SER A 458 -4.59 -10.18 -25.36
C SER A 458 -4.78 -8.87 -26.13
N GLU A 459 -5.26 -8.92 -27.37
CA GLU A 459 -5.55 -7.71 -28.16
C GLU A 459 -6.58 -6.85 -27.43
N LEU A 460 -6.19 -5.63 -27.05
CA LEU A 460 -7.10 -4.64 -26.46
C LEU A 460 -8.09 -4.17 -27.54
N PRO A 461 -9.41 -4.35 -27.34
CA PRO A 461 -10.40 -3.96 -28.34
C PRO A 461 -10.63 -2.45 -28.30
N PHE A 462 -10.15 -1.74 -29.33
CA PHE A 462 -10.34 -0.29 -29.50
C PHE A 462 -11.74 0.02 -30.08
N THR A 463 -12.76 -0.19 -29.24
CA THR A 463 -14.17 -0.20 -29.62
C THR A 463 -14.87 1.14 -29.50
N TYR A 464 -14.40 2.02 -28.63
CA TYR A 464 -15.12 3.24 -28.26
C TYR A 464 -14.43 4.48 -28.81
N ASP A 465 -15.15 5.60 -28.87
CA ASP A 465 -14.65 6.92 -29.25
C ASP A 465 -14.64 7.86 -28.03
N GLU A 466 -15.49 7.60 -27.02
CA GLU A 466 -15.62 8.38 -25.79
C GLU A 466 -16.12 7.48 -24.63
N VAL A 467 -15.83 7.86 -23.39
CA VAL A 467 -16.26 7.15 -22.17
C VAL A 467 -16.59 8.13 -21.04
N GLU A 468 -17.55 7.79 -20.19
CA GLU A 468 -17.99 8.57 -19.02
C GLU A 468 -18.21 7.65 -17.81
N LEU A 469 -17.72 8.06 -16.63
CA LEU A 469 -17.92 7.32 -15.37
C LEU A 469 -19.19 7.81 -14.68
N LEU A 470 -20.11 6.88 -14.39
CA LEU A 470 -21.36 7.17 -13.68
C LEU A 470 -21.17 7.23 -12.16
N GLU A 471 -22.17 7.79 -11.44
CA GLU A 471 -22.09 7.96 -9.98
C GLU A 471 -22.08 6.60 -9.25
N ASP A 472 -22.75 5.59 -9.81
CA ASP A 472 -22.74 4.21 -9.31
C ASP A 472 -21.46 3.41 -9.65
N GLY A 473 -20.49 4.02 -10.33
CA GLY A 473 -19.19 3.42 -10.66
C GLY A 473 -19.17 2.57 -11.94
N HIS A 474 -20.28 2.45 -12.68
CA HIS A 474 -20.28 1.85 -14.01
C HIS A 474 -19.72 2.80 -15.06
N LEU A 475 -19.27 2.26 -16.19
CA LEU A 475 -18.75 3.07 -17.29
C LEU A 475 -19.72 3.08 -18.47
N LEU A 476 -20.14 4.28 -18.86
CA LEU A 476 -20.89 4.53 -20.08
C LEU A 476 -19.90 4.72 -21.23
N CYS A 477 -20.03 3.91 -22.28
CA CYS A 477 -19.10 3.87 -23.39
C CYS A 477 -19.81 4.22 -24.70
N PHE A 478 -19.19 5.07 -25.51
CA PHE A 478 -19.77 5.58 -26.76
C PHE A 478 -19.00 5.07 -27.97
N SER A 479 -19.70 4.67 -29.04
CA SER A 479 -19.10 4.59 -30.37
C SER A 479 -20.05 5.14 -31.44
N GLY A 480 -19.70 6.30 -31.99
CA GLY A 480 -20.62 7.11 -32.79
C GLY A 480 -21.89 7.45 -32.03
N SER A 481 -23.06 7.02 -32.55
CA SER A 481 -24.36 7.16 -31.88
C SER A 481 -24.76 5.95 -31.02
N ASN A 482 -23.87 4.98 -30.87
CA ASN A 482 -24.14 3.79 -30.06
C ASN A 482 -23.60 3.99 -28.63
N GLU A 483 -24.35 3.51 -27.65
CA GLU A 483 -24.00 3.55 -26.24
C GLU A 483 -24.01 2.14 -25.64
N ALA A 484 -23.07 1.86 -24.74
CA ALA A 484 -22.99 0.64 -23.93
C ALA A 484 -22.77 0.99 -22.47
N LEU A 485 -23.26 0.16 -21.56
CA LEU A 485 -22.96 0.26 -20.14
C LEU A 485 -22.19 -0.98 -19.70
N ILE A 486 -21.02 -0.78 -19.11
CA ILE A 486 -20.18 -1.86 -18.61
C ILE A 486 -19.97 -1.75 -17.10
N ASP A 487 -19.85 -2.89 -16.44
CA ASP A 487 -19.52 -2.96 -15.01
C ASP A 487 -18.01 -3.01 -14.75
N THR A 488 -17.61 -3.01 -13.48
CA THR A 488 -16.20 -3.05 -13.07
C THR A 488 -15.46 -4.33 -13.46
N TYR A 489 -16.19 -5.39 -13.80
CA TYR A 489 -15.64 -6.66 -14.31
C TYR A 489 -15.49 -6.65 -15.83
N LEU A 490 -15.82 -5.53 -16.48
CA LEU A 490 -15.83 -5.32 -17.93
C LEU A 490 -16.94 -6.10 -18.65
N ASP A 491 -17.96 -6.55 -17.92
CA ASP A 491 -19.13 -7.19 -18.52
C ASP A 491 -20.09 -6.12 -19.06
N GLU A 492 -20.57 -6.31 -20.29
CA GLU A 492 -21.59 -5.44 -20.90
C GLU A 492 -22.96 -5.71 -20.24
N ILE A 493 -23.35 -4.84 -19.30
CA ILE A 493 -24.69 -4.84 -18.69
C ILE A 493 -25.74 -4.41 -19.72
N ILE A 494 -25.45 -3.34 -20.46
CA ILE A 494 -26.28 -2.87 -21.58
C ILE A 494 -25.40 -2.91 -22.84
N PRO A 495 -25.76 -3.72 -23.86
CA PRO A 495 -24.92 -3.93 -25.02
C PRO A 495 -24.86 -2.72 -25.93
N LEU A 496 -23.72 -2.53 -26.61
CA LEU A 496 -23.47 -1.42 -27.54
C LEU A 496 -24.49 -1.37 -28.69
N LYS A 497 -25.39 -0.39 -28.66
CA LYS A 497 -26.45 -0.17 -29.66
C LYS A 497 -26.80 1.31 -29.77
N GLU A 498 -27.48 1.69 -30.85
CA GLU A 498 -28.05 3.04 -31.02
C GLU A 498 -29.18 3.24 -30.00
N GLN A 499 -28.85 3.90 -28.90
CA GLN A 499 -29.72 4.14 -27.75
C GLN A 499 -29.11 5.24 -26.88
N GLU A 500 -29.91 5.82 -25.98
CA GLU A 500 -29.44 6.79 -24.98
C GLU A 500 -29.65 6.20 -23.57
N ILE A 501 -28.60 6.12 -22.77
CA ILE A 501 -28.59 5.55 -21.42
C ILE A 501 -28.47 6.69 -20.41
N SER A 502 -29.31 6.65 -19.37
CA SER A 502 -29.24 7.62 -18.26
C SER A 502 -29.43 6.93 -16.92
N GLU A 503 -28.75 7.44 -15.90
CA GLU A 503 -28.82 6.97 -14.53
C GLU A 503 -29.90 7.71 -13.72
N VAL A 504 -30.73 6.97 -12.97
CA VAL A 504 -31.78 7.52 -12.11
C VAL A 504 -31.95 6.67 -10.84
N ASP A 505 -31.39 7.13 -9.73
CA ASP A 505 -31.50 6.49 -8.40
C ASP A 505 -31.23 4.96 -8.45
N LEU A 506 -32.24 4.12 -8.22
CA LEU A 506 -32.13 2.65 -8.27
C LEU A 506 -32.21 2.04 -9.69
N PHE A 507 -32.27 2.85 -10.74
CA PHE A 507 -32.54 2.38 -12.10
C PHE A 507 -31.59 2.97 -13.16
N TRP A 508 -31.44 2.22 -14.26
CA TRP A 508 -30.99 2.78 -15.53
C TRP A 508 -32.16 2.90 -16.50
N ILE A 509 -32.16 3.97 -17.30
CA ILE A 509 -33.16 4.24 -18.32
C ILE A 509 -32.50 4.18 -19.70
N ILE A 510 -32.99 3.27 -20.53
CA ILE A 510 -32.64 3.23 -21.96
C ILE A 510 -33.73 3.95 -22.74
N ARG A 511 -33.41 5.04 -23.42
CA ARG A 511 -34.31 5.77 -24.31
C ARG A 511 -34.14 5.27 -25.74
N GLN A 512 -35.27 4.92 -26.36
CA GLN A 512 -35.40 4.52 -27.76
C GLN A 512 -36.55 5.33 -28.39
N ASP A 513 -36.60 5.46 -29.72
CA ASP A 513 -37.45 6.37 -30.51
C ASP A 513 -38.86 6.72 -29.98
N SER A 514 -39.57 5.78 -29.35
CA SER A 514 -40.95 6.01 -28.85
C SER A 514 -41.27 5.47 -27.45
N LEU A 515 -40.40 4.62 -26.89
CA LEU A 515 -40.58 3.96 -25.60
C LEU A 515 -39.21 3.86 -24.91
N SER A 516 -39.17 4.23 -23.64
CA SER A 516 -38.04 3.99 -22.77
C SER A 516 -38.18 2.64 -22.07
N ILE A 517 -37.05 2.04 -21.67
CA ILE A 517 -36.97 0.80 -20.91
C ILE A 517 -36.39 1.14 -19.54
N LEU A 518 -37.02 0.64 -18.48
CA LEU A 518 -36.53 0.74 -17.10
C LEU A 518 -35.78 -0.55 -16.74
N ILE A 519 -34.56 -0.43 -16.24
CA ILE A 519 -33.73 -1.54 -15.76
C ILE A 519 -33.43 -1.32 -14.28
N ASP A 520 -33.65 -2.34 -13.47
CA ASP A 520 -33.31 -2.37 -12.05
C ASP A 520 -31.81 -2.60 -11.85
N LYS A 521 -31.15 -1.79 -11.02
CA LYS A 521 -29.70 -1.91 -10.77
C LYS A 521 -29.33 -3.16 -9.96
N ASP A 522 -30.18 -3.58 -9.02
CA ASP A 522 -29.95 -4.78 -8.21
C ASP A 522 -30.17 -6.06 -9.04
N PHE A 523 -31.10 -5.99 -9.99
CA PHE A 523 -31.41 -7.08 -10.92
C PHE A 523 -31.44 -6.55 -12.35
N PRO A 524 -30.29 -6.48 -13.06
CA PRO A 524 -30.12 -5.84 -14.37
C PRO A 524 -30.90 -6.52 -15.51
N GLN A 525 -32.23 -6.44 -15.42
CA GLN A 525 -33.21 -6.95 -16.35
C GLN A 525 -34.25 -5.87 -16.61
N ALA A 526 -34.72 -5.81 -17.85
CA ALA A 526 -35.77 -4.88 -18.25
C ALA A 526 -37.07 -5.20 -17.49
N LEU A 527 -37.50 -4.28 -16.62
CA LEU A 527 -38.75 -4.40 -15.87
C LEU A 527 -39.95 -4.19 -16.79
N THR A 528 -39.95 -3.07 -17.51
CA THR A 528 -41.03 -2.71 -18.45
C THR A 528 -40.61 -1.61 -19.40
N SER A 529 -41.49 -1.29 -20.35
CA SER A 529 -41.34 -0.12 -21.23
C SER A 529 -42.42 0.93 -21.01
N PHE A 530 -42.04 2.20 -21.12
CA PHE A 530 -42.87 3.35 -20.76
C PHE A 530 -42.65 4.55 -21.70
N ASN A 531 -43.59 5.49 -21.72
CA ASN A 531 -43.52 6.76 -22.45
C ASN A 531 -43.19 7.94 -21.54
N GLN A 532 -43.58 7.89 -20.26
CA GLN A 532 -43.29 8.92 -19.26
C GLN A 532 -42.97 8.24 -17.93
N LEU A 533 -42.00 8.79 -17.20
CA LEU A 533 -41.57 8.37 -15.86
C LEU A 533 -41.78 9.54 -14.90
N TYR A 534 -42.30 9.23 -13.72
CA TYR A 534 -42.28 10.07 -12.53
C TYR A 534 -41.82 9.19 -11.37
N TYR A 535 -40.90 9.69 -10.55
CA TYR A 535 -40.44 8.98 -9.36
C TYR A 535 -40.11 9.95 -8.22
N ASP A 536 -40.21 9.47 -6.99
CA ASP A 536 -39.72 10.09 -5.75
C ASP A 536 -39.37 8.98 -4.73
N ASP A 537 -39.03 9.35 -3.49
CA ASP A 537 -38.60 8.41 -2.44
C ASP A 537 -39.62 7.30 -2.11
N GLN A 538 -40.90 7.51 -2.42
CA GLN A 538 -41.97 6.54 -2.16
C GLN A 538 -42.49 5.89 -3.45
N TRP A 539 -42.68 6.65 -4.52
CA TRP A 539 -43.48 6.24 -5.67
C TRP A 539 -42.67 6.13 -6.95
N LEU A 540 -42.93 5.05 -7.70
CA LEU A 540 -42.57 4.91 -9.10
C LEU A 540 -43.83 4.90 -9.96
N ALA A 541 -44.00 5.92 -10.77
CA ALA A 541 -45.12 6.07 -11.69
C ALA A 541 -44.67 6.01 -13.14
N LEU A 542 -45.18 5.02 -13.87
CA LEU A 542 -44.84 4.76 -15.27
C LEU A 542 -46.07 4.93 -16.13
N LYS A 543 -45.96 5.65 -17.25
CA LYS A 543 -47.03 5.76 -18.23
C LYS A 543 -46.74 4.90 -19.45
N LYS A 544 -47.72 4.12 -19.91
CA LYS A 544 -47.66 3.41 -21.20
C LYS A 544 -48.94 3.63 -21.99
N GLY A 545 -48.82 4.30 -23.13
CA GLY A 545 -49.95 4.78 -23.91
C GLY A 545 -50.78 5.80 -23.11
N LYS A 546 -52.05 5.45 -22.84
CA LYS A 546 -52.99 6.29 -22.06
C LYS A 546 -53.11 5.89 -20.60
N LYS A 547 -52.44 4.83 -20.17
CA LYS A 547 -52.59 4.26 -18.83
C LYS A 547 -51.33 4.48 -18.00
N TRP A 548 -51.54 4.69 -16.71
CA TRP A 548 -50.50 4.79 -15.70
C TRP A 548 -50.42 3.52 -14.87
N SER A 549 -49.20 3.18 -14.49
CA SER A 549 -48.84 2.24 -13.45
C SER A 549 -48.25 3.01 -12.27
N LEU A 550 -48.50 2.51 -11.07
CA LEU A 550 -47.99 3.07 -9.82
C LEU A 550 -47.51 1.92 -8.94
N SER A 551 -46.27 2.03 -8.47
CA SER A 551 -45.61 1.09 -7.56
C SER A 551 -44.90 1.87 -6.45
N GLU A 552 -44.68 1.24 -5.29
CA GLU A 552 -43.83 1.82 -4.24
C GLU A 552 -42.37 1.45 -4.54
N ILE A 553 -41.43 2.39 -4.48
CA ILE A 553 -40.03 2.20 -4.93
C ILE A 553 -39.30 1.15 -4.07
N ASN A 554 -39.61 1.10 -2.77
CA ASN A 554 -39.04 0.13 -1.81
C ASN A 554 -39.81 -1.20 -1.75
N GLY A 555 -40.81 -1.38 -2.63
CA GLY A 555 -41.64 -2.58 -2.70
C GLY A 555 -41.27 -3.50 -3.86
N ASP A 556 -42.03 -4.57 -4.05
CA ASP A 556 -41.93 -5.41 -5.25
C ASP A 556 -42.49 -4.65 -6.46
N ILE A 557 -41.60 -4.23 -7.37
CA ILE A 557 -41.94 -3.41 -8.53
C ILE A 557 -42.45 -4.30 -9.67
N ASN A 558 -43.77 -4.42 -9.76
CA ASN A 558 -44.44 -5.10 -10.86
C ASN A 558 -45.45 -4.16 -11.57
N PRO A 559 -45.02 -3.39 -12.58
CA PRO A 559 -45.83 -2.33 -13.16
C PRO A 559 -47.10 -2.83 -13.87
N MET A 560 -48.27 -2.56 -13.28
CA MET A 560 -49.59 -2.75 -13.90
C MET A 560 -50.20 -1.43 -14.39
N PHE A 561 -50.42 -1.28 -15.70
CA PHE A 561 -50.94 -0.05 -16.32
C PHE A 561 -52.48 0.01 -16.33
N ILE A 562 -53.10 0.42 -15.23
CA ILE A 562 -54.56 0.38 -15.04
C ILE A 562 -55.22 1.75 -14.80
N TYR A 563 -54.46 2.77 -14.40
CA TYR A 563 -54.98 4.10 -14.04
C TYR A 563 -55.12 5.02 -15.26
N ASP A 564 -56.17 5.86 -15.30
CA ASP A 564 -56.44 6.78 -16.42
C ASP A 564 -55.63 8.07 -16.31
N SER A 565 -55.51 8.61 -15.11
CA SER A 565 -54.66 9.76 -14.80
C SER A 565 -54.04 9.60 -13.42
N LEU A 566 -52.89 10.27 -13.24
CA LEU A 566 -52.12 10.27 -12.01
C LEU A 566 -51.65 11.71 -11.76
N ASN A 567 -51.84 12.19 -10.54
CA ASN A 567 -51.36 13.49 -10.12
C ASN A 567 -50.78 13.38 -8.71
N LEU A 568 -49.48 13.59 -8.56
CA LEU A 568 -48.84 13.63 -7.25
C LEU A 568 -49.09 14.99 -6.60
N ILE A 569 -49.56 14.96 -5.35
CA ILE A 569 -49.83 16.15 -4.55
C ILE A 569 -48.65 16.45 -3.60
N CYS A 570 -48.12 15.38 -3.01
CA CYS A 570 -46.93 15.34 -2.14
C CYS A 570 -46.40 13.89 -2.06
N GLU A 571 -45.22 13.73 -1.45
CA GLU A 571 -44.54 12.45 -1.19
C GLU A 571 -45.53 11.36 -0.71
N ASP A 572 -46.38 11.66 0.29
CA ASP A 572 -47.27 10.66 0.91
C ASP A 572 -48.63 10.47 0.24
N ILE A 573 -49.05 11.35 -0.68
CA ILE A 573 -50.43 11.35 -1.19
C ILE A 573 -50.49 11.56 -2.69
N LEU A 574 -51.07 10.56 -3.35
CA LEU A 574 -51.20 10.51 -4.80
C LEU A 574 -52.67 10.43 -5.20
N TYR A 575 -53.10 11.30 -6.12
CA TYR A 575 -54.41 11.19 -6.76
C TYR A 575 -54.33 10.28 -7.97
N VAL A 576 -55.15 9.22 -7.95
CA VAL A 576 -55.40 8.41 -9.14
C VAL A 576 -56.85 8.46 -9.54
N GLU A 577 -57.05 8.59 -10.83
CA GLU A 577 -58.34 8.42 -11.48
C GLU A 577 -58.39 7.05 -12.15
N LYS A 578 -59.49 6.34 -11.88
CA LYS A 578 -59.83 5.10 -12.56
C LYS A 578 -61.31 5.14 -12.89
N GLU A 579 -61.62 5.20 -14.19
CA GLU A 579 -62.99 5.38 -14.68
C GLU A 579 -63.63 6.64 -14.06
N ASP A 580 -64.83 6.54 -13.46
CA ASP A 580 -65.53 7.68 -12.83
C ASP A 580 -65.15 7.88 -11.34
N SER A 581 -64.05 7.29 -10.88
CA SER A 581 -63.65 7.32 -9.47
C SER A 581 -62.31 8.01 -9.26
N VAL A 582 -62.30 8.97 -8.33
CA VAL A 582 -61.11 9.69 -7.87
C VAL A 582 -60.77 9.21 -6.46
N PHE A 583 -59.52 8.76 -6.28
CA PHE A 583 -59.03 8.29 -4.98
C PHE A 583 -57.78 9.08 -4.57
N ALA A 584 -57.67 9.43 -3.28
CA ALA A 584 -56.38 9.73 -2.66
C ALA A 584 -55.79 8.44 -2.11
N TRP A 585 -54.59 8.10 -2.55
CA TRP A 585 -53.80 6.97 -2.06
C TRP A 585 -52.78 7.48 -1.06
N PHE A 586 -52.75 6.83 0.11
CA PHE A 586 -51.76 7.08 1.16
C PHE A 586 -50.75 5.93 1.24
N SER A 587 -51.18 4.73 0.83
CA SER A 587 -50.37 3.54 0.59
C SER A 587 -51.16 2.62 -0.34
N GLN A 588 -50.59 1.48 -0.75
CA GLN A 588 -51.36 0.49 -1.51
C GLN A 588 -52.64 -0.01 -0.82
N GLU A 589 -52.70 0.05 0.52
CA GLU A 589 -53.83 -0.48 1.30
C GLU A 589 -54.85 0.60 1.69
N ILE A 590 -54.41 1.86 1.81
CA ILE A 590 -55.22 2.94 2.36
C ILE A 590 -55.59 3.93 1.26
N LYS A 591 -56.87 3.91 0.88
CA LYS A 591 -57.45 4.82 -0.11
C LYS A 591 -58.67 5.56 0.43
N LEU A 592 -58.76 6.85 0.11
CA LEU A 592 -59.91 7.69 0.41
C LEU A 592 -60.67 8.01 -0.88
N ASP A 593 -61.96 7.70 -0.90
CA ASP A 593 -62.88 8.02 -2.01
C ASP A 593 -63.33 9.48 -1.92
N LEU A 594 -63.12 10.23 -3.01
CA LEU A 594 -63.32 11.67 -3.04
C LEU A 594 -64.52 12.12 -3.90
N ARG A 595 -65.34 11.18 -4.39
CA ARG A 595 -66.45 11.44 -5.32
C ARG A 595 -67.50 12.46 -4.85
N GLN A 596 -67.58 12.74 -3.54
CA GLN A 596 -68.57 13.66 -2.94
C GLN A 596 -67.93 14.91 -2.29
N SER A 597 -66.71 15.29 -2.68
CA SER A 597 -66.01 16.43 -2.08
C SER A 597 -66.14 17.71 -2.91
N ASN A 598 -66.40 18.85 -2.25
CA ASN A 598 -66.54 20.15 -2.92
C ASN A 598 -65.20 20.87 -3.05
N LYS A 599 -64.30 20.70 -2.06
CA LYS A 599 -62.96 21.26 -2.07
C LYS A 599 -62.00 20.35 -1.30
N ILE A 600 -60.84 20.09 -1.88
CA ILE A 600 -59.78 19.32 -1.25
C ILE A 600 -58.53 20.20 -1.18
N GLN A 601 -57.86 20.21 -0.03
CA GLN A 601 -56.64 20.98 0.19
C GLN A 601 -55.64 20.15 0.98
N LEU A 602 -54.41 20.10 0.50
CA LEU A 602 -53.28 19.59 1.26
C LEU A 602 -52.77 20.69 2.21
N LEU A 603 -52.71 20.39 3.50
CA LEU A 603 -52.12 21.27 4.49
C LEU A 603 -50.71 20.75 4.80
N LYS A 604 -49.71 21.52 4.37
CA LYS A 604 -48.29 21.25 4.64
C LYS A 604 -47.87 22.00 5.91
N PRO A 605 -47.00 21.42 6.75
CA PRO A 605 -46.38 22.16 7.84
C PRO A 605 -45.57 23.35 7.30
N ALA A 606 -45.59 24.46 8.03
CA ALA A 606 -44.80 25.65 7.67
C ALA A 606 -43.30 25.43 7.96
N GLU A 607 -42.97 24.64 8.97
CA GLU A 607 -41.62 24.17 9.30
C GLU A 607 -41.64 22.63 9.44
N LYS A 608 -40.78 21.93 8.70
CA LYS A 608 -40.51 20.50 8.91
C LYS A 608 -39.63 20.39 10.17
N LEU A 609 -40.09 19.69 11.22
CA LEU A 609 -39.30 19.48 12.45
C LEU A 609 -38.21 18.40 12.29
N SER A 610 -38.30 17.61 11.23
CA SER A 610 -37.28 16.67 10.79
C SER A 610 -37.39 16.49 9.28
N ASP A 611 -36.33 16.08 8.60
CA ASP A 611 -36.40 15.75 7.17
C ASP A 611 -37.37 14.58 6.89
N TYR A 612 -37.69 13.79 7.93
CA TYR A 612 -38.65 12.68 7.92
C TYR A 612 -40.09 13.09 8.33
N SER A 613 -40.39 14.39 8.35
CA SER A 613 -41.69 15.01 8.67
C SER A 613 -42.72 14.80 7.55
N HIS A 614 -43.33 13.62 7.49
CA HIS A 614 -44.35 13.22 6.49
C HIS A 614 -45.79 13.58 6.91
N ASN A 615 -46.00 14.46 7.90
CA ASN A 615 -47.35 14.74 8.42
C ASN A 615 -48.11 15.79 7.61
N HIS A 616 -48.18 15.56 6.30
CA HIS A 616 -49.15 16.20 5.44
C HIS A 616 -50.57 15.86 5.92
N LEU A 617 -51.40 16.89 6.11
CA LEU A 617 -52.80 16.67 6.47
C LEU A 617 -53.70 16.95 5.26
N LEU A 618 -54.54 15.98 4.91
CA LEU A 618 -55.52 16.16 3.85
C LEU A 618 -56.78 16.78 4.45
N SER A 619 -57.11 18.00 4.05
CA SER A 619 -58.36 18.67 4.39
C SER A 619 -59.39 18.45 3.27
N VAL A 620 -60.50 17.82 3.60
CA VAL A 620 -61.65 17.61 2.69
C VAL A 620 -62.84 18.42 3.21
N ASP A 621 -63.32 19.35 2.40
CA ASP A 621 -64.45 20.23 2.70
C ASP A 621 -65.70 19.79 1.93
N ASN A 622 -66.74 19.51 2.70
CA ASN A 622 -68.09 19.28 2.20
C ASN A 622 -69.04 20.22 2.94
N ASP A 623 -69.70 21.12 2.20
CA ASP A 623 -70.74 22.02 2.70
C ASP A 623 -70.35 22.78 3.99
N HIS A 624 -69.16 23.40 3.99
CA HIS A 624 -68.58 24.18 5.10
C HIS A 624 -68.09 23.38 6.31
N VAL A 625 -68.16 22.05 6.25
CA VAL A 625 -67.58 21.16 7.25
C VAL A 625 -66.23 20.67 6.76
N LYS A 626 -65.15 21.17 7.37
CA LYS A 626 -63.79 20.70 7.09
C LYS A 626 -63.52 19.41 7.85
N ARG A 627 -63.05 18.37 7.14
CA ARG A 627 -62.58 17.10 7.70
C ARG A 627 -61.09 16.96 7.44
N LEU A 628 -60.33 16.68 8.49
CA LEU A 628 -58.88 16.56 8.44
C LEU A 628 -58.47 15.08 8.55
N TYR A 629 -57.64 14.60 7.65
CA TYR A 629 -57.06 13.26 7.65
C TYR A 629 -55.53 13.34 7.76
N ASN A 630 -54.92 12.41 8.50
CA ASN A 630 -53.44 12.30 8.57
C ASN A 630 -52.85 11.55 7.36
N HIS A 631 -51.52 11.42 7.32
CA HIS A 631 -50.77 10.67 6.30
C HIS A 631 -51.13 9.17 6.23
N GLN A 632 -51.83 8.63 7.24
CA GLN A 632 -52.33 7.25 7.25
C GLN A 632 -53.80 7.16 6.83
N GLY A 633 -54.38 8.24 6.28
CA GLY A 633 -55.79 8.31 5.91
C GLY A 633 -56.78 8.28 7.10
N LYS A 634 -56.33 8.40 8.35
CA LYS A 634 -57.18 8.45 9.55
C LYS A 634 -57.75 9.85 9.76
N LYS A 635 -59.07 9.94 9.94
CA LYS A 635 -59.76 11.20 10.27
C LYS A 635 -59.41 11.67 11.69
N ILE A 636 -58.89 12.90 11.80
CA ILE A 636 -58.45 13.55 13.05
C ILE A 636 -59.53 14.47 13.61
N LEU A 637 -60.07 15.37 12.77
CA LEU A 637 -60.95 16.45 13.19
C LEU A 637 -62.07 16.67 12.16
N ALA A 638 -63.26 17.07 12.64
CA ALA A 638 -64.34 17.54 11.78
C ALA A 638 -65.12 18.68 12.46
N GLY A 639 -65.36 19.78 11.75
CA GLY A 639 -66.12 20.91 12.31
C GLY A 639 -66.20 22.14 11.42
N TRP A 640 -66.82 23.18 11.96
CA TRP A 640 -66.97 24.51 11.33
C TRP A 640 -65.80 25.39 11.77
N PHE A 641 -64.88 25.67 10.85
CA PHE A 641 -63.65 26.42 11.12
C PHE A 641 -63.36 27.39 9.98
N ASP A 642 -63.00 28.63 10.31
CA ASP A 642 -62.64 29.66 9.33
C ASP A 642 -61.36 29.24 8.62
N LYS A 643 -60.36 28.79 9.39
CA LYS A 643 -59.07 28.34 8.87
C LYS A 643 -58.47 27.23 9.75
N ILE A 644 -57.74 26.31 9.11
CA ILE A 644 -56.87 25.34 9.77
C ILE A 644 -55.50 25.52 9.13
N SER A 645 -54.46 25.66 9.94
CA SER A 645 -53.08 25.76 9.50
C SER A 645 -52.19 24.86 10.34
N VAL A 646 -51.33 24.07 9.70
CA VAL A 646 -50.41 23.16 10.38
C VAL A 646 -49.24 23.97 10.94
N VAL A 647 -48.89 23.74 12.21
CA VAL A 647 -47.72 24.35 12.85
C VAL A 647 -46.51 23.47 12.61
N ASN A 648 -46.64 22.19 13.00
CA ASN A 648 -45.62 21.17 12.83
C ASN A 648 -46.27 19.79 12.75
N ASP A 649 -45.45 18.74 12.80
CA ASP A 649 -45.87 17.34 12.75
C ASP A 649 -46.94 16.93 13.77
N PHE A 650 -47.03 17.63 14.90
CA PHE A 650 -47.88 17.24 16.02
C PHE A 650 -49.00 18.24 16.28
N LEU A 651 -48.91 19.47 15.76
CA LEU A 651 -49.77 20.58 16.15
C LEU A 651 -50.34 21.31 14.93
N PHE A 652 -51.59 21.72 15.03
CA PHE A 652 -52.22 22.62 14.08
C PHE A 652 -53.01 23.71 14.80
N ILE A 653 -53.05 24.89 14.19
CA ILE A 653 -53.84 26.03 14.64
C ILE A 653 -55.24 25.94 14.03
N ILE A 654 -56.22 26.12 14.89
CA ILE A 654 -57.62 26.28 14.51
C ILE A 654 -58.00 27.74 14.68
N GLU A 655 -58.54 28.34 13.62
CA GLU A 655 -59.11 29.68 13.65
C GLU A 655 -60.63 29.62 13.58
N LYS A 656 -61.27 30.32 14.51
CA LYS A 656 -62.72 30.47 14.56
C LYS A 656 -63.08 31.84 15.14
N ASP A 657 -63.99 32.54 14.48
CA ASP A 657 -64.49 33.86 14.85
C ASP A 657 -63.34 34.89 15.04
N GLY A 658 -62.26 34.76 14.24
CA GLY A 658 -61.08 35.62 14.29
C GLY A 658 -60.12 35.38 15.47
N LYS A 659 -60.39 34.35 16.30
CA LYS A 659 -59.50 33.92 17.39
C LYS A 659 -58.82 32.60 17.03
N LYS A 660 -57.65 32.36 17.63
CA LYS A 660 -56.80 31.19 17.36
C LYS A 660 -56.59 30.34 18.61
N GLY A 661 -56.54 29.03 18.40
CA GLY A 661 -56.14 28.02 19.38
C GLY A 661 -55.29 26.94 18.73
N ILE A 662 -54.73 26.03 19.53
CA ILE A 662 -53.87 24.93 19.06
C ILE A 662 -54.52 23.60 19.43
N SER A 663 -54.51 22.67 18.49
CA SER A 663 -54.88 21.28 18.72
C SER A 663 -53.76 20.36 18.22
N ASP A 664 -53.68 19.15 18.76
CA ASP A 664 -52.73 18.14 18.30
C ASP A 664 -53.30 17.24 17.20
N THR A 665 -52.44 16.44 16.55
CA THR A 665 -52.82 15.50 15.47
C THR A 665 -53.68 14.31 15.93
N THR A 666 -54.02 14.20 17.22
CA THR A 666 -55.06 13.30 17.73
C THR A 666 -56.44 13.96 17.80
N GLY A 667 -56.48 15.29 17.68
CA GLY A 667 -57.68 16.12 17.80
C GLY A 667 -57.90 16.72 19.19
N LEU A 668 -56.92 16.61 20.10
CA LEU A 668 -56.99 17.20 21.44
C LEU A 668 -56.72 18.70 21.38
N ASN A 669 -57.55 19.51 22.05
CA ASN A 669 -57.31 20.95 22.18
C ASN A 669 -56.25 21.22 23.25
N VAL A 670 -55.13 21.81 22.84
CA VAL A 670 -53.96 22.10 23.68
C VAL A 670 -53.99 23.55 24.16
N LEU A 671 -54.35 24.49 23.28
CA LEU A 671 -54.52 25.90 23.62
C LEU A 671 -55.91 26.35 23.16
N PRO A 672 -56.74 26.94 24.04
CA PRO A 672 -58.10 27.34 23.67
C PRO A 672 -58.11 28.44 22.61
N ILE A 673 -59.21 28.53 21.86
CA ILE A 673 -59.41 29.51 20.78
C ILE A 673 -59.73 30.89 21.38
N GLU A 674 -58.73 31.60 21.88
CA GLU A 674 -58.89 32.94 22.50
C GLU A 674 -57.78 33.96 22.17
N TYR A 675 -56.76 33.55 21.41
CA TYR A 675 -55.57 34.37 21.12
C TYR A 675 -55.70 35.14 19.80
N ASP A 676 -55.11 36.33 19.75
CA ASP A 676 -55.11 37.18 18.55
C ASP A 676 -54.11 36.66 17.50
N ALA A 677 -52.95 36.23 17.97
CA ALA A 677 -51.97 35.55 17.15
C ALA A 677 -51.28 34.43 17.93
N ILE A 678 -50.88 33.40 17.19
CA ILE A 678 -50.06 32.29 17.65
C ILE A 678 -48.91 32.24 16.64
N GLY A 679 -47.69 32.35 17.15
CA GLY A 679 -46.46 32.30 16.38
C GLY A 679 -45.98 30.88 16.16
N ASP A 680 -44.75 30.77 15.69
CA ASP A 680 -44.15 29.50 15.31
C ASP A 680 -43.73 28.67 16.53
N TYR A 681 -43.56 27.37 16.31
CA TYR A 681 -43.16 26.41 17.33
C TYR A 681 -41.64 26.25 17.35
N ASN A 682 -41.02 26.41 18.51
CA ASN A 682 -39.57 26.24 18.69
C ASN A 682 -39.27 25.47 19.99
N GLN A 683 -38.77 24.24 19.86
CA GLN A 683 -38.39 23.35 20.97
C GLN A 683 -39.47 23.24 22.07
N GLY A 684 -40.73 23.08 21.65
CA GLY A 684 -41.88 23.00 22.57
C GLY A 684 -42.50 24.34 22.92
N ASN A 685 -41.85 25.46 22.63
CA ASN A 685 -42.30 26.81 22.98
C ASN A 685 -42.96 27.49 21.78
N ILE A 686 -44.03 28.22 22.03
CA ILE A 686 -44.86 28.89 21.03
C ILE A 686 -45.12 30.30 21.54
N SER A 687 -44.75 31.29 20.73
CA SER A 687 -45.08 32.69 21.02
C SER A 687 -46.59 32.89 20.89
N ILE A 688 -47.21 33.51 21.88
CA ILE A 688 -48.64 33.81 21.88
C ILE A 688 -48.85 35.32 22.01
N LEU A 689 -49.83 35.85 21.28
CA LEU A 689 -50.21 37.26 21.31
C LEU A 689 -51.67 37.37 21.79
N LYS A 690 -51.86 38.12 22.87
CA LYS A 690 -53.17 38.46 23.41
C LYS A 690 -53.17 39.93 23.78
N ASP A 691 -54.17 40.67 23.31
CA ASP A 691 -54.37 42.09 23.59
C ASP A 691 -53.13 42.96 23.28
N GLY A 692 -52.39 42.58 22.23
CA GLY A 692 -51.20 43.31 21.75
C GLY A 692 -49.91 43.05 22.54
N LYS A 693 -49.89 42.06 23.45
CA LYS A 693 -48.73 41.68 24.25
C LYS A 693 -48.29 40.24 23.98
N PHE A 694 -46.98 40.01 24.03
CA PHE A 694 -46.35 38.71 23.79
C PHE A 694 -46.14 37.92 25.07
N GLY A 695 -46.39 36.62 24.99
CA GLY A 695 -46.13 35.61 26.02
C GLY A 695 -45.58 34.32 25.39
N ILE A 696 -45.29 33.32 26.21
CA ILE A 696 -44.82 32.00 25.76
C ILE A 696 -45.74 30.92 26.31
N PHE A 697 -46.23 30.07 25.41
CA PHE A 697 -46.84 28.79 25.74
C PHE A 697 -45.86 27.65 25.43
N ASN A 698 -45.71 26.68 26.33
CA ASN A 698 -44.98 25.46 26.06
C ASN A 698 -45.94 24.26 25.98
N TYR A 699 -45.84 23.45 24.93
CA TYR A 699 -46.72 22.32 24.69
C TYR A 699 -46.75 21.30 25.84
N GLN A 700 -45.61 21.08 26.51
CA GLN A 700 -45.50 20.12 27.61
C GLN A 700 -45.79 20.76 28.98
N ARG A 701 -45.37 22.02 29.16
CA ARG A 701 -45.41 22.72 30.46
C ARG A 701 -46.62 23.65 30.63
N GLY A 702 -47.40 23.86 29.59
CA GLY A 702 -48.49 24.83 29.56
C GLY A 702 -47.98 26.26 29.36
N LEU A 703 -48.78 27.24 29.81
CA LEU A 703 -48.43 28.66 29.72
C LEU A 703 -47.20 28.97 30.61
N LEU A 704 -46.10 29.41 29.99
CA LEU A 704 -44.84 29.72 30.68
C LEU A 704 -44.73 31.19 31.06
N VAL A 705 -45.09 32.08 30.15
CA VAL A 705 -45.04 33.54 30.35
C VAL A 705 -46.33 34.13 29.85
N ASP A 706 -46.99 34.91 30.70
CA ASP A 706 -48.22 35.60 30.34
C ASP A 706 -47.95 36.65 29.25
N PRO A 707 -48.92 36.90 28.35
CA PRO A 707 -48.87 38.01 27.39
C PRO A 707 -48.67 39.38 28.05
N SER A 708 -47.40 39.80 28.21
CA SER A 708 -47.02 40.99 28.99
C SER A 708 -45.97 41.89 28.30
N TYR A 709 -45.31 41.40 27.25
CA TYR A 709 -44.13 42.04 26.66
C TYR A 709 -44.40 42.65 25.28
N ASP A 710 -43.59 43.63 24.89
CA ASP A 710 -43.80 44.40 23.65
C ASP A 710 -43.26 43.67 22.41
N PHE A 711 -42.33 42.74 22.61
CA PHE A 711 -41.67 41.97 21.56
C PHE A 711 -41.73 40.48 21.85
N ASN A 712 -41.56 39.67 20.81
CA ASN A 712 -41.47 38.23 20.92
C ASN A 712 -40.33 37.82 21.87
N ILE A 713 -40.62 36.90 22.79
CA ILE A 713 -39.71 36.47 23.85
C ILE A 713 -38.84 35.34 23.29
N ARG A 714 -37.52 35.45 23.44
CA ARG A 714 -36.55 34.44 22.99
C ARG A 714 -36.02 33.63 24.18
N ILE A 715 -35.73 32.36 23.98
CA ILE A 715 -35.16 31.52 25.03
C ILE A 715 -33.66 31.81 25.13
N TYR A 716 -33.17 32.03 26.34
CA TYR A 716 -31.72 32.18 26.58
C TYR A 716 -31.11 30.86 27.06
N ASN A 717 -31.72 30.22 28.05
CA ASN A 717 -31.42 28.86 28.50
C ASN A 717 -32.67 28.27 29.20
N ASP A 718 -32.55 27.08 29.77
CA ASP A 718 -33.67 26.35 30.42
C ASP A 718 -34.42 27.14 31.51
N SER A 719 -33.80 28.18 32.05
CA SER A 719 -34.33 28.97 33.18
C SER A 719 -34.48 30.47 32.91
N THR A 720 -34.02 30.95 31.75
CA THR A 720 -33.94 32.39 31.46
C THR A 720 -34.36 32.72 30.03
N LEU A 721 -34.97 33.89 29.86
CA LEU A 721 -35.59 34.35 28.62
C LEU A 721 -35.12 35.77 28.30
N ILE A 722 -34.95 36.07 27.02
CA ILE A 722 -34.77 37.44 26.51
C ILE A 722 -36.15 38.02 26.22
N ALA A 723 -36.51 39.06 26.95
CA ALA A 723 -37.76 39.77 26.75
C ALA A 723 -37.50 41.21 26.31
N GLY A 724 -38.49 41.83 25.65
CA GLY A 724 -38.44 43.22 25.22
C GLY A 724 -39.54 44.06 25.87
N LYS A 725 -39.16 45.21 26.43
CA LYS A 725 -40.05 46.17 27.06
C LYS A 725 -39.59 47.59 26.74
N ASP A 726 -40.52 48.46 26.37
CA ASP A 726 -40.26 49.87 26.04
C ASP A 726 -39.16 50.07 24.96
N GLY A 727 -39.06 49.14 24.01
CA GLY A 727 -38.07 49.20 22.91
C GLY A 727 -36.66 48.73 23.27
N LYS A 728 -36.44 48.16 24.46
CA LYS A 728 -35.14 47.65 24.92
C LYS A 728 -35.26 46.19 25.36
N PHE A 729 -34.13 45.47 25.37
CA PHE A 729 -34.07 44.05 25.75
C PHE A 729 -33.40 43.83 27.10
N GLY A 730 -33.93 42.87 27.85
CA GLY A 730 -33.41 42.37 29.12
C GLY A 730 -33.50 40.85 29.22
N LEU A 731 -32.85 40.28 30.23
CA LEU A 731 -33.02 38.86 30.61
C LEU A 731 -33.95 38.76 31.81
N ILE A 732 -34.89 37.83 31.76
CA ILE A 732 -35.79 37.50 32.86
C ILE A 732 -35.72 36.00 33.19
N ASP A 733 -36.04 35.62 34.42
CA ASP A 733 -36.28 34.21 34.76
C ASP A 733 -37.71 33.77 34.38
N LEU A 734 -38.02 32.48 34.55
CA LEU A 734 -39.37 31.93 34.30
C LEU A 734 -40.45 32.41 35.28
N LYS A 735 -40.08 33.14 36.33
CA LYS A 735 -41.00 33.83 37.24
C LYS A 735 -41.10 35.33 36.91
N GLU A 736 -40.55 35.72 35.76
CA GLU A 736 -40.52 37.08 35.23
C GLU A 736 -39.71 38.07 36.09
N ASN A 737 -38.76 37.58 36.92
CA ASN A 737 -37.81 38.44 37.62
C ASN A 737 -36.72 38.90 36.66
N GLU A 738 -36.36 40.18 36.72
CA GLU A 738 -35.27 40.78 35.93
C GLU A 738 -33.89 40.29 36.39
N ILE A 739 -33.10 39.75 35.46
CA ILE A 739 -31.70 39.32 35.63
C ILE A 739 -30.76 40.33 34.97
N ILE A 740 -31.01 40.69 33.70
CA ILE A 740 -30.32 41.77 32.99
C ILE A 740 -31.37 42.84 32.67
N PRO A 741 -31.14 44.12 33.03
CA PRO A 741 -32.11 45.19 32.84
C PRO A 741 -32.46 45.45 31.37
N PHE A 742 -33.68 45.94 31.14
CA PHE A 742 -34.18 46.35 29.81
C PHE A 742 -33.56 47.66 29.33
N ASN A 743 -32.24 47.70 29.15
CA ASN A 743 -31.52 48.86 28.62
C ASN A 743 -30.60 48.54 27.43
N ASN A 744 -30.64 47.30 26.92
CA ASN A 744 -29.76 46.82 25.86
C ASN A 744 -30.46 46.85 24.49
N GLN A 745 -29.69 47.03 23.41
CA GLN A 745 -30.18 46.94 22.04
C GLN A 745 -30.27 45.48 21.56
N GLN A 746 -29.32 44.64 21.98
CA GLN A 746 -29.27 43.22 21.64
C GLN A 746 -28.67 42.39 22.78
N ILE A 747 -29.04 41.11 22.83
CA ILE A 747 -28.50 40.10 23.75
C ILE A 747 -28.26 38.82 22.93
N ILE A 748 -27.04 38.28 23.01
CA ILE A 748 -26.57 37.03 22.37
C ILE A 748 -26.16 36.05 23.47
N TYR A 749 -26.48 34.77 23.26
CA TYR A 749 -26.09 33.69 24.16
C TYR A 749 -24.58 33.47 24.18
N TRP A 750 -23.97 33.52 25.36
CA TRP A 750 -22.56 33.16 25.57
C TRP A 750 -22.42 31.85 26.35
N ASN A 751 -22.89 31.84 27.60
CA ASN A 751 -23.04 30.63 28.42
C ASN A 751 -24.23 30.79 29.39
N SER A 752 -24.40 29.86 30.33
CA SER A 752 -25.51 29.86 31.29
C SER A 752 -25.45 30.97 32.36
N GLN A 753 -24.37 31.75 32.44
CA GLN A 753 -24.13 32.73 33.51
C GLN A 753 -23.72 34.12 33.00
N GLN A 754 -23.41 34.26 31.71
CA GLN A 754 -22.99 35.51 31.08
C GLN A 754 -23.61 35.57 29.69
N ALA A 755 -23.90 36.78 29.22
CA ALA A 755 -24.43 37.07 27.89
C ALA A 755 -23.63 38.15 27.19
N LEU A 756 -23.56 38.10 25.87
CA LEU A 756 -23.07 39.20 25.05
C LEU A 756 -24.19 40.22 24.88
N VAL A 757 -24.02 41.43 25.39
CA VAL A 757 -25.02 42.50 25.35
C VAL A 757 -24.50 43.69 24.56
N GLN A 758 -25.34 44.23 23.67
CA GLN A 758 -25.02 45.45 22.92
C GLN A 758 -25.61 46.66 23.64
N LYS A 759 -24.72 47.57 24.06
CA LYS A 759 -25.07 48.86 24.67
C LYS A 759 -24.46 49.96 23.80
N GLU A 760 -25.33 50.72 23.14
CA GLU A 760 -24.92 51.74 22.15
C GLU A 760 -24.10 51.07 21.03
N ASP A 761 -22.91 51.58 20.73
CA ASP A 761 -22.07 51.07 19.64
C ASP A 761 -21.12 49.92 20.06
N ASN A 762 -21.16 49.48 21.32
CA ASN A 762 -20.19 48.52 21.86
C ASN A 762 -20.86 47.23 22.36
N TRP A 763 -20.14 46.11 22.21
CA TRP A 763 -20.50 44.82 22.80
C TRP A 763 -19.81 44.62 24.14
N TYR A 764 -20.54 44.02 25.08
CA TYR A 764 -20.04 43.68 26.39
C TYR A 764 -20.37 42.24 26.72
N LEU A 765 -19.41 41.50 27.26
CA LEU A 765 -19.67 40.24 27.91
C LEU A 765 -20.13 40.52 29.36
N GLN A 766 -21.43 40.43 29.60
CA GLN A 766 -22.09 40.79 30.86
C GLN A 766 -22.36 39.55 31.71
N SER A 767 -21.84 39.50 32.94
CA SER A 767 -22.23 38.50 33.93
C SER A 767 -23.63 38.77 34.47
N PHE A 768 -24.39 37.71 34.75
CA PHE A 768 -25.72 37.78 35.37
C PHE A 768 -25.66 38.34 36.81
N PHE A 769 -24.51 38.17 37.49
CA PHE A 769 -24.32 38.57 38.88
C PHE A 769 -22.99 39.30 39.10
N GLY A 770 -22.61 40.20 38.21
CA GLY A 770 -21.33 40.90 38.35
C GLY A 770 -20.97 41.82 37.20
N ASP A 771 -19.68 41.84 36.88
CA ASP A 771 -19.05 42.81 36.00
C ASP A 771 -19.37 42.56 34.50
N SER A 772 -19.00 43.54 33.68
CA SER A 772 -19.09 43.48 32.22
C SER A 772 -17.74 43.79 31.58
N THR A 773 -17.33 42.98 30.61
CA THR A 773 -16.07 43.17 29.86
C THR A 773 -16.36 43.70 28.47
N LEU A 774 -15.66 44.73 28.02
CA LEU A 774 -15.77 45.26 26.65
C LEU A 774 -15.21 44.24 25.65
N VAL A 775 -15.94 44.00 24.57
CA VAL A 775 -15.55 43.08 23.48
C VAL A 775 -15.82 43.80 22.16
N LYS A 776 -14.79 43.98 21.33
CA LYS A 776 -14.90 44.58 19.99
C LYS A 776 -14.37 43.61 18.93
N ASP A 777 -14.73 43.85 17.67
CA ASP A 777 -14.17 43.19 16.47
C ASP A 777 -13.89 41.69 16.66
N PHE A 778 -14.88 40.95 17.19
CA PHE A 778 -14.70 39.56 17.59
C PHE A 778 -15.09 38.57 16.49
N GLU A 779 -14.38 37.45 16.43
CA GLU A 779 -14.62 36.32 15.52
C GLU A 779 -14.70 35.02 16.33
N PHE A 780 -15.70 34.19 16.07
CA PHE A 780 -15.79 32.87 16.70
C PHE A 780 -14.91 31.85 15.98
N ILE A 781 -13.98 31.24 16.72
CA ILE A 781 -13.18 30.10 16.27
C ILE A 781 -13.94 28.79 16.49
N ILE A 782 -14.67 28.71 17.61
CA ILE A 782 -15.60 27.63 17.92
C ILE A 782 -16.91 28.30 18.29
N ASN A 783 -18.01 27.92 17.64
CA ASN A 783 -19.35 28.44 17.95
C ASN A 783 -20.36 27.29 18.13
N SER A 784 -20.10 26.43 19.11
CA SER A 784 -21.00 25.34 19.43
C SER A 784 -21.89 25.67 20.65
N PRO A 785 -22.99 24.93 20.87
CA PRO A 785 -23.76 25.02 22.11
C PRO A 785 -22.94 24.63 23.35
N VAL A 786 -21.96 23.74 23.20
CA VAL A 786 -21.14 23.20 24.31
C VAL A 786 -20.01 24.15 24.68
N GLU A 787 -19.26 24.61 23.69
CA GLU A 787 -18.16 25.55 23.86
C GLU A 787 -18.18 26.61 22.76
N LYS A 788 -17.93 27.85 23.18
CA LYS A 788 -17.63 28.97 22.29
C LYS A 788 -16.26 29.49 22.61
N ARG A 789 -15.47 29.74 21.57
CA ARG A 789 -14.19 30.44 21.66
C ARG A 789 -14.20 31.57 20.66
N MET A 790 -13.87 32.77 21.10
CA MET A 790 -13.74 33.91 20.21
C MET A 790 -12.43 34.63 20.42
N ILE A 791 -11.85 35.06 19.31
CA ILE A 791 -10.81 36.07 19.30
C ILE A 791 -11.54 37.41 19.37
N PHE A 792 -11.10 38.32 20.24
CA PHE A 792 -11.77 39.60 20.46
C PHE A 792 -10.78 40.72 20.71
N LEU A 793 -11.14 41.94 20.30
CA LEU A 793 -10.40 43.16 20.63
C LEU A 793 -10.89 43.72 21.98
N GLY A 794 -10.00 43.71 22.98
CA GLY A 794 -10.21 44.35 24.28
C GLY A 794 -9.78 45.82 24.29
N GLU A 795 -9.40 46.34 25.46
CA GLU A 795 -8.90 47.72 25.59
C GLU A 795 -7.48 47.90 25.04
N ASP A 796 -6.62 46.90 25.23
CA ASP A 796 -5.18 46.98 24.93
C ASP A 796 -4.75 46.18 23.68
N GLY A 797 -5.64 45.39 23.08
CA GLY A 797 -5.33 44.53 21.94
C GLY A 797 -6.26 43.31 21.81
N TYR A 798 -5.93 42.40 20.89
CA TYR A 798 -6.62 41.14 20.67
C TYR A 798 -6.27 40.11 21.74
N GLY A 799 -7.30 39.36 22.17
CA GLY A 799 -7.24 38.26 23.13
C GLY A 799 -8.12 37.10 22.68
N LEU A 800 -8.07 35.99 23.42
CA LEU A 800 -8.88 34.80 23.18
C LEU A 800 -9.65 34.47 24.45
N ILE A 801 -10.96 34.23 24.33
CA ILE A 801 -11.83 33.90 25.45
C ILE A 801 -12.69 32.68 25.14
N SER A 802 -12.79 31.76 26.11
CA SER A 802 -13.67 30.60 26.09
C SER A 802 -14.88 30.82 26.98
N SER A 803 -16.02 30.31 26.53
CA SER A 803 -17.25 30.30 27.31
C SER A 803 -17.21 29.37 28.51
N GLN A 804 -16.23 28.46 28.58
CA GLN A 804 -16.00 27.52 29.68
C GLN A 804 -14.82 27.95 30.56
N GLU A 805 -13.71 28.34 29.95
CA GLU A 805 -12.43 28.59 30.66
C GLU A 805 -12.21 30.08 30.98
N GLY A 806 -13.00 30.99 30.42
CA GLY A 806 -12.77 32.43 30.55
C GLY A 806 -11.66 32.92 29.61
N ILE A 807 -10.91 33.95 30.02
CA ILE A 807 -9.82 34.50 29.20
C ILE A 807 -8.70 33.46 29.12
N ILE A 808 -8.41 33.01 27.90
CA ILE A 808 -7.33 32.05 27.59
C ILE A 808 -6.06 32.83 27.23
N ILE A 809 -6.17 33.84 26.37
CA ILE A 809 -5.08 34.73 25.98
C ILE A 809 -5.50 36.15 26.31
N ASP A 810 -4.70 36.83 27.13
CA ASP A 810 -4.95 38.22 27.52
C ASP A 810 -5.04 39.14 26.30
N PRO A 811 -5.96 40.13 26.29
CA PRO A 811 -6.20 41.02 25.15
C PRO A 811 -5.13 42.11 25.02
N VAL A 812 -3.91 41.70 24.71
CA VAL A 812 -2.72 42.56 24.65
C VAL A 812 -1.94 42.41 23.34
N PHE A 813 -2.40 41.57 22.41
CA PHE A 813 -1.73 41.28 21.15
C PHE A 813 -2.22 42.21 20.03
N SER A 814 -1.38 42.43 19.03
CA SER A 814 -1.77 43.16 17.82
C SER A 814 -2.70 42.31 16.95
N GLU A 815 -2.52 40.99 16.97
CA GLU A 815 -3.33 40.03 16.25
C GLU A 815 -3.25 38.64 16.89
N ILE A 816 -4.30 37.85 16.72
CA ILE A 816 -4.32 36.41 17.03
C ILE A 816 -5.02 35.70 15.86
N ILE A 817 -4.44 34.61 15.38
CA ILE A 817 -5.05 33.73 14.37
C ILE A 817 -5.04 32.27 14.83
N ASN A 818 -5.97 31.45 14.33
CA ASN A 818 -5.92 30.00 14.48
C ASN A 818 -5.25 29.39 13.24
N ILE A 819 -4.12 28.73 13.42
CA ILE A 819 -3.39 27.99 12.39
C ILE A 819 -3.53 26.46 12.56
N GLY A 820 -4.35 26.01 13.52
CA GLY A 820 -4.74 24.61 13.72
C GLY A 820 -6.10 24.28 13.07
N THR A 821 -6.67 23.13 13.41
CA THR A 821 -8.01 22.75 12.93
C THR A 821 -9.10 23.28 13.86
N ALA A 822 -10.38 23.13 13.50
CA ALA A 822 -11.49 23.51 14.36
C ALA A 822 -11.55 22.65 15.64
N GLU A 823 -11.20 21.36 15.51
CA GLU A 823 -11.19 20.37 16.59
C GLU A 823 -9.95 20.49 17.48
N GLU A 824 -8.80 20.81 16.88
CA GLU A 824 -7.51 20.96 17.55
C GLU A 824 -6.90 22.32 17.19
N PRO A 825 -7.40 23.42 17.78
CA PRO A 825 -6.92 24.75 17.47
C PRO A 825 -5.50 24.97 17.97
N PHE A 826 -4.75 25.76 17.22
CA PHE A 826 -3.37 26.14 17.53
C PHE A 826 -3.22 27.61 17.18
N TYR A 827 -2.92 28.45 18.16
CA TYR A 827 -3.03 29.90 18.00
C TYR A 827 -1.68 30.54 17.81
N LEU A 828 -1.60 31.44 16.84
CA LEU A 828 -0.46 32.30 16.61
C LEU A 828 -0.83 33.73 17.00
N ALA A 829 -0.14 34.29 17.99
CA ALA A 829 -0.37 35.65 18.47
C ALA A 829 0.85 36.53 18.22
N SER A 830 0.64 37.72 17.65
CA SER A 830 1.72 38.66 17.30
C SER A 830 1.56 39.98 18.05
N LYS A 831 2.69 40.62 18.37
CA LYS A 831 2.70 41.96 18.98
C LYS A 831 3.94 42.73 18.55
N TYR A 832 3.75 43.92 17.99
CA TYR A 832 4.86 44.82 17.69
C TYR A 832 5.36 45.53 18.96
N MET A 833 6.68 45.53 19.18
CA MET A 833 7.34 46.19 20.30
C MET A 833 8.11 47.43 19.81
N GLU A 834 7.43 48.58 19.77
CA GLU A 834 7.98 49.85 19.24
C GLU A 834 9.37 50.20 19.79
N GLN A 835 9.59 50.03 21.10
CA GLN A 835 10.86 50.39 21.75
C GLN A 835 12.04 49.53 21.29
N ALA A 836 11.77 48.30 20.83
CA ALA A 836 12.78 47.36 20.37
C ALA A 836 12.84 47.27 18.83
N GLY A 837 11.81 47.73 18.12
CA GLY A 837 11.68 47.56 16.67
C GLY A 837 11.57 46.08 16.26
N LEU A 838 10.90 45.26 17.08
CA LEU A 838 10.77 43.81 16.89
C LEU A 838 9.31 43.37 17.04
N HIS A 839 8.91 42.35 16.29
CA HIS A 839 7.66 41.63 16.49
C HIS A 839 7.86 40.46 17.45
N VAL A 840 7.00 40.34 18.45
CA VAL A 840 6.96 39.20 19.36
C VAL A 840 5.88 38.25 18.86
N LEU A 841 6.30 37.07 18.42
CA LEU A 841 5.43 35.99 17.98
C LEU A 841 5.32 34.94 19.09
N VAL A 842 4.10 34.53 19.43
CA VAL A 842 3.82 33.55 20.49
C VAL A 842 2.85 32.49 19.98
N TYR A 843 3.23 31.23 20.16
CA TYR A 843 2.41 30.08 19.81
C TYR A 843 1.72 29.54 21.06
N TYR A 844 0.44 29.21 20.93
CA TYR A 844 -0.37 28.61 21.98
C TYR A 844 -1.02 27.32 21.48
N ASN A 845 -0.96 26.27 22.29
CA ASN A 845 -1.69 25.03 21.98
C ASN A 845 -3.21 25.19 22.21
N HIS A 846 -3.98 24.12 21.95
CA HIS A 846 -5.43 24.12 22.11
C HIS A 846 -5.91 24.43 23.54
N LYS A 847 -5.04 24.33 24.56
CA LYS A 847 -5.34 24.69 25.95
C LYS A 847 -4.99 26.13 26.32
N GLY A 848 -4.43 26.90 25.37
CA GLY A 848 -3.89 28.22 25.65
C GLY A 848 -2.56 28.21 26.40
N GLU A 849 -1.84 27.09 26.42
CA GLU A 849 -0.51 27.04 27.00
C GLU A 849 0.50 27.56 25.97
N ARG A 850 1.39 28.46 26.40
CA ARG A 850 2.47 28.97 25.55
C ARG A 850 3.46 27.86 25.25
N VAL A 851 3.65 27.54 23.98
CA VAL A 851 4.57 26.49 23.54
C VAL A 851 5.88 27.04 22.95
N ARG A 852 5.82 28.20 22.28
CA ARG A 852 7.00 28.88 21.73
C ARG A 852 6.83 30.39 21.74
N ARG A 853 7.94 31.13 21.89
CA ARG A 853 8.01 32.58 21.77
C ARG A 853 9.24 32.99 20.99
N GLN A 854 9.08 33.91 20.04
CA GLN A 854 10.15 34.43 19.19
C GLN A 854 10.10 35.96 19.18
N ALA A 855 11.27 36.57 18.99
CA ALA A 855 11.40 38.00 18.70
C ALA A 855 12.01 38.09 17.30
N LEU A 856 11.28 38.70 16.38
CA LEU A 856 11.58 38.73 14.96
C LEU A 856 11.74 40.17 14.50
N THR A 857 12.65 40.40 13.57
CA THR A 857 12.68 41.65 12.79
C THR A 857 11.43 41.75 11.89
N GLU A 858 11.16 42.92 11.32
CA GLU A 858 10.08 43.09 10.33
C GLU A 858 10.21 42.08 9.18
N GLU A 859 11.40 41.97 8.59
CA GLU A 859 11.68 41.08 7.46
C GLU A 859 11.49 39.59 7.80
N GLU A 860 11.76 39.20 9.04
CA GLU A 860 11.55 37.83 9.52
C GLU A 860 10.07 37.56 9.85
N PHE A 861 9.36 38.57 10.35
CA PHE A 861 7.94 38.47 10.70
C PHE A 861 7.09 38.28 9.45
N ASP A 862 7.34 39.07 8.40
CA ASP A 862 6.65 39.00 7.11
C ASP A 862 6.80 37.61 6.44
N LYS A 863 7.85 36.86 6.79
CA LYS A 863 8.09 35.51 6.27
C LYS A 863 7.27 34.42 6.96
N ILE A 864 6.85 34.63 8.20
CA ILE A 864 6.21 33.57 8.99
C ILE A 864 4.75 33.86 9.33
N ILE A 865 4.31 35.10 9.15
CA ILE A 865 2.90 35.44 9.34
C ILE A 865 2.05 34.86 8.21
N CYS A 866 0.84 34.43 8.57
CA CYS A 866 -0.20 34.05 7.63
C CYS A 866 -1.04 35.30 7.32
N GLU A 867 -0.95 35.81 6.10
CA GLU A 867 -1.84 36.87 5.63
C GLU A 867 -3.16 36.22 5.15
N LYS A 868 -4.25 36.38 5.91
CA LYS A 868 -5.59 36.03 5.40
C LYS A 868 -5.96 37.05 4.31
N GLY A 869 -5.86 36.62 3.04
CA GLY A 869 -6.27 37.40 1.86
C GLY A 869 -7.76 37.72 1.78
#